data_AF-B5JGV6-F1
#
_entry.id   AF-B5JGV6-F1
#
_cell.length_a   1.000
_cell.length_b   1.000
_cell.length_c   1.000
_cell.angle_alpha   90.00
_cell.angle_beta   90.00
_cell.angle_gamma   90.00
#
_symmetry.space_group_name_H-M   'P 1'
#
loop_
_entity.id
_entity.type
_entity.pdbx_description
1 polymer ?
#
loop_
_entity_poly.entity_id
_entity_poly.type
_entity_poly.pdbx_seq_one_letter_code
_entity_poly.pdbx_strand_id
1 'polypeptide(L)'
;MKPQVVLLLLLVESLAVVGQNRPQVELEIGGESLQPVVKGNTEVGELSVLEKSVNLVDWGPEFVSGESEWSFEDPAAANSSEPVFYRLRKSSPPVIDADDSWRLEVDFRNEELFSIPSGSGSVQLSYVKFTIFTSDLSKVYFQDTERYPFHYEFAVEKLEPFLGISSTEFDAATLHLEDQVAILGGVIYNAETREFGVEFVGQDAYPPTLIRYLYKLVERSIFRASLRGPFGERLYQGYYMPTLSQKHAANQARDYLARHGIEIGSADMWSDGSQCYSQGWAIGRLKFVEAAKIDEAYLSGELLYSDILLTDGIPAELPFVAGIISLSAATPGSHVAILAESYGIPFVYLAGVADVEDAIDAEGKEVILDVDGKCRTHLVETEGLIDEDIRSYLFEQKETPALAIQAKQGYGKFSEDVAILDPDDIVFFGGKASNFGLLLREVPDNTRPLARAFSFDLWDDYLEQELEAELTLRERIDDTLAGYSWPVQDLGALSADLKRIRDWIEDEADFSELQRSEILETLAVFDENRKIRFRSSTNVEDSQFFSGAGLYDSKSGCLADDLDEDDVGPSACDSGEVEERGVFRAMRKVYASFYNLNAFLERLRFGVDEGEVGMAILAHYSYPDEIELANGVVRLEYDSEVKLVQVVSQPGANSVTNPDVGARPEVVEIFDYGTAFLRERAGLLPDGVEFVMTEEDYETLGSVVKTLAEAYRVFHGLAENSRFVLEFEYKKVDPGVVEVKQLRLIPRVEFGAGKKVFVGGYASFIQSPLGERSALGSTDPDFIPVVENSVFEVHYTKTKFNLRFGSRILESGKEPIQTLVEEWDWTYHDSGEAVTWSGGPSDLLGFEATEDSNRIAYRWLVEDSEFFMESELSPRWYDSDPDAFLVFADSLKLSVERIYAEDRPAGTYSFDPVNNPVEHETVDTSFEADFVTKLGEGDRFENEVRQVRSFTGVDGIEIESIFYFPKKPNWTIGYTAHLTGWDRTTILGLTNEAITLESEFAQSYAPEHHNFGEYFLFEPRLDDSVAESVLAELEALDVMQIYVTPGIIKYVGFDYAVRDEL
;
A
#
# COMPACT_ATOMS: atom_id res chain seq x y z
N MET A 1 -52.93 19.93 4.37
CA MET A 1 -53.01 19.40 2.99
C MET A 1 -52.46 17.99 3.06
N LYS A 2 -53.26 16.98 2.67
CA LYS A 2 -52.78 15.59 2.59
C LYS A 2 -51.79 15.51 1.42
N PRO A 3 -50.66 14.78 1.54
CA PRO A 3 -49.76 14.60 0.40
C PRO A 3 -50.56 13.96 -0.74
N GLN A 4 -50.60 14.64 -1.89
CA GLN A 4 -51.13 14.07 -3.11
C GLN A 4 -50.04 13.13 -3.66
N VAL A 5 -50.21 11.83 -3.46
CA VAL A 5 -49.44 10.82 -4.20
C VAL A 5 -49.88 10.94 -5.65
N VAL A 6 -49.08 11.61 -6.47
CA VAL A 6 -49.25 11.63 -7.93
C VAL A 6 -48.53 10.41 -8.47
N LEU A 7 -49.30 9.35 -8.73
CA LEU A 7 -48.82 8.11 -9.35
C LEU A 7 -48.90 8.28 -10.88
N LEU A 8 -47.75 8.34 -11.56
CA LEU A 8 -47.66 8.36 -13.02
C LEU A 8 -46.99 7.06 -13.50
N LEU A 9 -47.74 6.18 -14.19
CA LEU A 9 -47.18 5.01 -14.87
C LEU A 9 -46.79 5.38 -16.30
N LEU A 10 -45.51 5.24 -16.64
CA LEU A 10 -45.00 5.34 -18.00
C LEU A 10 -44.64 3.93 -18.49
N LEU A 11 -45.37 3.45 -19.51
CA LEU A 11 -45.10 2.20 -20.23
C LEU A 11 -44.26 2.51 -21.47
N VAL A 12 -43.06 1.95 -21.56
CA VAL A 12 -42.26 1.94 -22.80
C VAL A 12 -42.37 0.52 -23.38
N GLU A 13 -43.23 0.34 -24.37
CA GLU A 13 -43.32 -0.90 -25.16
C GLU A 13 -42.43 -0.75 -26.42
N SER A 14 -41.44 -1.63 -26.59
CA SER A 14 -40.89 -1.91 -27.92
C SER A 14 -41.87 -2.80 -28.68
N LEU A 15 -42.58 -2.18 -29.62
CA LEU A 15 -43.36 -2.74 -30.74
C LEU A 15 -43.90 -4.19 -30.64
N ALA A 16 -45.25 -4.22 -30.55
CA ALA A 16 -46.20 -5.23 -31.03
C ALA A 16 -46.56 -6.40 -30.09
N VAL A 17 -47.67 -6.27 -29.34
CA VAL A 17 -48.93 -7.05 -29.47
C VAL A 17 -50.01 -6.40 -28.60
N VAL A 18 -51.17 -6.08 -29.19
CA VAL A 18 -52.39 -5.69 -28.45
C VAL A 18 -53.00 -6.95 -27.81
N GLY A 19 -52.90 -7.08 -26.48
CA GLY A 19 -53.41 -8.21 -25.68
C GLY A 19 -53.53 -7.87 -24.19
N GLN A 20 -54.31 -8.63 -23.43
CA GLN A 20 -54.94 -8.29 -22.13
C GLN A 20 -54.05 -8.24 -20.86
N ASN A 21 -52.73 -8.13 -20.95
CA ASN A 21 -51.83 -8.20 -19.79
C ASN A 21 -51.24 -6.83 -19.43
N ARG A 22 -52.02 -5.97 -18.74
CA ARG A 22 -51.49 -4.72 -18.15
C ARG A 22 -51.19 -4.93 -16.67
N PRO A 23 -49.98 -4.58 -16.16
CA PRO A 23 -49.76 -4.52 -14.71
C PRO A 23 -50.79 -3.58 -14.07
N GLN A 24 -51.40 -4.00 -12.97
CA GLN A 24 -52.39 -3.23 -12.24
C GLN A 24 -51.78 -2.78 -10.90
N VAL A 25 -51.54 -1.48 -10.75
CA VAL A 25 -51.19 -0.92 -9.45
C VAL A 25 -52.48 -0.68 -8.66
N GLU A 26 -52.67 -1.42 -7.58
CA GLU A 26 -53.81 -1.28 -6.67
C GLU A 26 -53.34 -0.69 -5.34
N LEU A 27 -53.82 0.50 -5.01
CA LEU A 27 -53.65 1.05 -3.66
C LEU A 27 -54.64 0.34 -2.71
N GLU A 28 -54.17 -0.68 -1.98
CA GLU A 28 -54.96 -1.29 -0.92
C GLU A 28 -54.89 -0.46 0.36
N ILE A 29 -56.07 -0.11 0.90
CA ILE A 29 -56.21 0.59 2.17
C ILE A 29 -56.46 -0.45 3.27
N GLY A 30 -55.39 -0.93 3.92
CA GLY A 30 -55.46 -1.87 5.03
C GLY A 30 -54.85 -1.32 6.32
N GLY A 31 -55.67 -0.94 7.30
CA GLY A 31 -55.21 -0.49 8.63
C GLY A 31 -54.71 0.96 8.70
N GLU A 32 -54.23 1.40 9.87
CA GLU A 32 -53.97 2.83 10.20
C GLU A 32 -52.87 3.52 9.36
N SER A 33 -52.21 2.83 8.41
CA SER A 33 -51.28 3.39 7.43
C SER A 33 -51.69 3.04 5.99
N LEU A 34 -51.66 4.02 5.08
CA LEU A 34 -51.82 3.80 3.64
C LEU A 34 -50.51 3.22 3.11
N GLN A 35 -50.50 1.97 2.65
CA GLN A 35 -49.32 1.37 2.01
C GLN A 35 -49.59 1.10 0.52
N PRO A 36 -48.75 1.60 -0.40
CA PRO A 36 -48.87 1.30 -1.81
C PRO A 36 -48.45 -0.16 -2.07
N VAL A 37 -49.33 -0.88 -2.79
CA VAL A 37 -49.09 -2.25 -3.26
C VAL A 37 -49.04 -2.22 -4.79
N VAL A 38 -47.97 -2.76 -5.36
CA VAL A 38 -47.83 -2.93 -6.81
C VAL A 38 -48.11 -4.39 -7.14
N LYS A 39 -49.08 -4.65 -8.03
CA LYS A 39 -49.41 -6.01 -8.48
C LYS A 39 -49.11 -6.17 -9.96
N GLY A 40 -48.73 -7.38 -10.34
CA GLY A 40 -48.51 -7.73 -11.73
C GLY A 40 -48.62 -9.24 -11.97
N ASN A 41 -48.60 -9.60 -13.25
CA ASN A 41 -48.67 -10.97 -13.70
C ASN A 41 -47.45 -11.29 -14.56
N THR A 42 -46.89 -12.48 -14.37
CA THR A 42 -45.74 -12.97 -15.14
C THR A 42 -46.17 -14.14 -16.02
N GLU A 43 -45.72 -14.17 -17.27
CA GLU A 43 -45.98 -15.31 -18.16
C GLU A 43 -45.07 -16.49 -17.81
N VAL A 44 -45.52 -17.71 -18.12
CA VAL A 44 -44.75 -18.92 -17.80
C VAL A 44 -43.43 -18.90 -18.56
N GLY A 45 -42.31 -18.93 -17.82
CA GLY A 45 -40.95 -18.86 -18.38
C GLY A 45 -40.36 -17.45 -18.48
N GLU A 46 -41.09 -16.41 -18.07
CA GLU A 46 -40.58 -15.04 -17.94
C GLU A 46 -40.33 -14.66 -16.46
N LEU A 47 -39.61 -13.57 -16.25
CA LEU A 47 -39.54 -12.84 -14.99
C LEU A 47 -40.11 -11.44 -15.15
N SER A 48 -40.81 -11.00 -14.12
CA SER A 48 -41.23 -9.61 -13.94
C SER A 48 -40.21 -8.88 -13.07
N VAL A 49 -39.51 -7.89 -13.63
CA VAL A 49 -38.59 -7.00 -12.92
C VAL A 49 -39.28 -5.65 -12.70
N LEU A 50 -39.72 -5.40 -11.48
CA LEU A 50 -40.26 -4.11 -11.06
C LEU A 50 -39.10 -3.16 -10.78
N GLU A 51 -39.05 -2.08 -11.54
CA GLU A 51 -38.06 -1.01 -11.38
C GLU A 51 -38.72 0.23 -10.77
N LYS A 52 -37.98 0.92 -9.91
CA LYS A 52 -38.41 2.09 -9.17
C LYS A 52 -37.53 3.29 -9.54
N SER A 53 -38.15 4.47 -9.59
CA SER A 53 -37.48 5.75 -9.79
C SER A 53 -38.15 6.84 -8.95
N VAL A 54 -37.39 7.86 -8.54
CA VAL A 54 -37.91 9.06 -7.85
C VAL A 54 -37.91 10.30 -8.73
N ASN A 55 -37.21 10.26 -9.88
CA ASN A 55 -37.01 11.39 -10.77
C ASN A 55 -37.29 11.08 -12.25
N LEU A 56 -37.76 9.86 -12.57
CA LEU A 56 -37.98 9.33 -13.93
C LEU A 56 -36.72 9.16 -14.79
N VAL A 57 -35.54 9.50 -14.27
CA VAL A 57 -34.24 9.37 -14.94
C VAL A 57 -33.53 8.12 -14.42
N ASP A 58 -33.39 8.01 -13.11
CA ASP A 58 -32.67 6.93 -12.46
C ASP A 58 -33.63 5.78 -12.14
N TRP A 59 -33.59 4.73 -12.94
CA TRP A 59 -34.39 3.52 -12.74
C TRP A 59 -33.51 2.41 -12.20
N GLY A 60 -33.94 1.77 -11.12
CA GLY A 60 -33.25 0.60 -10.57
C GLY A 60 -34.22 -0.52 -10.20
N PRO A 61 -33.78 -1.78 -10.23
CA PRO A 61 -34.59 -2.91 -9.81
C PRO A 61 -34.94 -2.81 -8.32
N GLU A 62 -36.20 -3.10 -7.99
CA GLU A 62 -36.73 -3.14 -6.63
C GLU A 62 -37.25 -4.52 -6.25
N PHE A 63 -37.90 -5.20 -7.21
CA PHE A 63 -38.51 -6.50 -6.97
C PHE A 63 -38.49 -7.36 -8.24
N VAL A 64 -38.27 -8.66 -8.09
CA VAL A 64 -38.29 -9.63 -9.20
C VAL A 64 -39.16 -10.81 -8.83
N SER A 65 -40.05 -11.24 -9.73
CA SER A 65 -40.89 -12.42 -9.52
C SER A 65 -41.15 -13.21 -10.81
N GLY A 66 -41.03 -14.54 -10.70
CA GLY A 66 -41.49 -15.51 -11.69
C GLY A 66 -42.89 -16.08 -11.39
N GLU A 67 -43.55 -15.63 -10.33
CA GLU A 67 -44.90 -16.09 -9.99
C GLU A 67 -45.92 -15.55 -10.99
N SER A 68 -46.93 -16.37 -11.33
CA SER A 68 -47.96 -16.00 -12.30
C SER A 68 -48.76 -14.76 -11.89
N GLU A 69 -48.93 -14.56 -10.58
CA GLU A 69 -49.49 -13.36 -9.96
C GLU A 69 -48.57 -12.99 -8.80
N TRP A 70 -48.20 -11.71 -8.68
CA TRP A 70 -47.32 -11.23 -7.61
C TRP A 70 -47.79 -9.88 -7.07
N SER A 71 -47.41 -9.60 -5.83
CA SER A 71 -47.64 -8.32 -5.16
C SER A 71 -46.39 -7.87 -4.41
N PHE A 72 -46.05 -6.59 -4.54
CA PHE A 72 -44.95 -5.94 -3.84
C PHE A 72 -45.48 -4.79 -2.97
N GLU A 73 -45.16 -4.82 -1.68
CA GLU A 73 -45.51 -3.75 -0.74
C GLU A 73 -44.33 -2.76 -0.63
N ASP A 74 -44.59 -1.47 -0.85
CA ASP A 74 -43.57 -0.42 -0.74
C ASP A 74 -43.86 0.53 0.44
N PRO A 75 -43.55 0.13 1.68
CA PRO A 75 -43.77 0.98 2.84
C PRO A 75 -42.92 2.26 2.81
N ALA A 76 -41.80 2.27 2.08
CA ALA A 76 -40.96 3.45 1.94
C ALA A 76 -41.62 4.54 1.08
N ALA A 77 -42.36 4.14 0.04
CA ALA A 77 -43.12 5.08 -0.78
C ALA A 77 -44.25 5.79 -0.01
N ALA A 78 -44.83 5.14 1.01
CA ALA A 78 -45.85 5.76 1.88
C ALA A 78 -45.31 6.94 2.71
N ASN A 79 -44.01 6.92 3.01
CA ASN A 79 -43.33 7.91 3.84
C ASN A 79 -42.49 8.91 3.02
N SER A 80 -42.51 8.80 1.69
CA SER A 80 -41.77 9.70 0.80
C SER A 80 -42.48 11.05 0.64
N SER A 81 -41.72 12.14 0.72
CA SER A 81 -42.18 13.48 0.31
C SER A 81 -42.13 13.70 -1.21
N GLU A 82 -41.45 12.82 -1.94
CA GLU A 82 -41.26 12.89 -3.38
C GLU A 82 -42.13 11.86 -4.11
N PRO A 83 -42.58 12.14 -5.35
CA PRO A 83 -43.28 11.17 -6.18
C PRO A 83 -42.41 9.95 -6.43
N VAL A 84 -43.01 8.76 -6.30
CA VAL A 84 -42.35 7.49 -6.64
C VAL A 84 -42.98 6.93 -7.91
N PHE A 85 -42.13 6.51 -8.84
CA PHE A 85 -42.50 5.96 -10.13
C PHE A 85 -42.09 4.49 -10.21
N TYR A 86 -42.92 3.71 -10.89
CA TYR A 86 -42.68 2.29 -11.11
C TYR A 86 -42.81 1.96 -12.59
N ARG A 87 -41.94 1.09 -13.10
CA ARG A 87 -42.08 0.47 -14.42
C ARG A 87 -41.80 -1.02 -14.32
N LEU A 88 -42.41 -1.77 -15.20
CA LEU A 88 -42.25 -3.22 -15.26
C LEU A 88 -41.45 -3.58 -16.50
N ARG A 89 -40.31 -4.24 -16.30
CA ARG A 89 -39.54 -4.87 -17.38
C ARG A 89 -39.79 -6.37 -17.32
N LYS A 90 -40.08 -6.97 -18.47
CA LYS A 90 -40.11 -8.43 -18.62
C LYS A 90 -38.75 -8.91 -19.09
N SER A 91 -38.30 -10.04 -18.57
CA SER A 91 -37.08 -10.69 -19.02
C SER A 91 -37.26 -12.20 -19.14
N SER A 92 -36.49 -12.83 -20.03
CA SER A 92 -36.45 -14.28 -20.19
C SER A 92 -35.11 -14.77 -19.64
N PRO A 93 -35.11 -15.53 -18.52
CA PRO A 93 -33.89 -16.09 -17.97
C PRO A 93 -33.18 -17.02 -18.96
N PRO A 94 -31.84 -17.10 -18.92
CA PRO A 94 -31.11 -18.12 -19.66
C PRO A 94 -31.39 -19.51 -19.09
N VAL A 95 -31.28 -20.53 -19.93
CA VAL A 95 -31.37 -21.94 -19.51
C VAL A 95 -29.97 -22.41 -19.18
N ILE A 96 -29.69 -22.69 -17.91
CA ILE A 96 -28.39 -23.16 -17.45
C ILE A 96 -28.53 -24.59 -16.97
N ASP A 97 -27.79 -25.51 -17.59
CA ASP A 97 -27.78 -26.92 -17.22
C ASP A 97 -27.14 -27.12 -15.84
N ALA A 98 -27.78 -27.95 -15.02
CA ALA A 98 -27.27 -28.28 -13.68
C ALA A 98 -25.93 -29.02 -13.78
N ASP A 99 -24.93 -28.54 -13.04
CA ASP A 99 -23.57 -29.08 -13.01
C ASP A 99 -23.02 -28.98 -11.57
N ASP A 100 -22.02 -29.80 -11.23
CA ASP A 100 -21.42 -29.78 -9.90
C ASP A 100 -20.47 -28.59 -9.68
N SER A 101 -20.01 -27.94 -10.75
CA SER A 101 -19.12 -26.78 -10.75
C SER A 101 -19.75 -25.43 -10.38
N TRP A 102 -21.05 -25.39 -10.06
CA TRP A 102 -21.68 -24.15 -9.60
C TRP A 102 -22.87 -24.37 -8.66
N ARG A 103 -23.22 -23.36 -7.86
CA ARG A 103 -24.41 -23.36 -6.99
C ARG A 103 -25.12 -22.01 -7.03
N LEU A 104 -26.40 -22.00 -6.64
CA LEU A 104 -27.20 -20.78 -6.50
C LEU A 104 -27.10 -20.13 -5.11
N GLU A 105 -26.55 -20.89 -4.15
CA GLU A 105 -26.32 -20.45 -2.77
C GLU A 105 -24.96 -20.97 -2.31
N VAL A 106 -24.29 -20.20 -1.43
CA VAL A 106 -23.00 -20.56 -0.80
C VAL A 106 -23.13 -20.55 0.72
N ASP A 107 -22.38 -21.41 1.41
CA ASP A 107 -22.35 -21.48 2.87
C ASP A 107 -20.90 -21.30 3.34
N PHE A 108 -20.60 -20.25 4.11
CA PHE A 108 -19.24 -20.01 4.66
C PHE A 108 -18.75 -21.12 5.60
N ARG A 109 -19.59 -22.10 5.96
CA ARG A 109 -19.22 -23.28 6.75
C ARG A 109 -18.93 -24.50 5.89
N ASN A 110 -19.16 -24.42 4.58
CA ASN A 110 -18.91 -25.47 3.60
C ASN A 110 -18.17 -24.88 2.40
N GLU A 111 -16.85 -25.02 2.40
CA GLU A 111 -15.92 -24.29 1.52
C GLU A 111 -15.83 -24.86 0.09
N GLU A 112 -16.70 -25.80 -0.30
CA GLU A 112 -16.63 -26.55 -1.59
C GLU A 112 -16.62 -25.71 -2.89
N LEU A 113 -16.98 -24.42 -2.86
CA LEU A 113 -16.87 -23.51 -4.02
C LEU A 113 -15.85 -22.38 -3.82
N PHE A 114 -15.36 -22.21 -2.60
CA PHE A 114 -14.46 -21.13 -2.25
C PHE A 114 -13.02 -21.48 -2.63
N SER A 115 -12.21 -20.45 -2.82
CA SER A 115 -10.77 -20.62 -2.92
C SER A 115 -10.17 -21.12 -1.61
N ILE A 116 -9.07 -21.84 -1.74
CA ILE A 116 -7.98 -21.98 -0.78
C ILE A 116 -7.79 -20.71 0.08
N PRO A 117 -7.94 -20.68 1.43
CA PRO A 117 -7.47 -19.52 2.18
C PRO A 117 -5.99 -19.24 1.86
N SER A 118 -5.67 -18.02 1.44
CA SER A 118 -4.31 -17.65 1.02
C SER A 118 -3.81 -16.35 1.69
N GLY A 119 -2.53 -16.32 2.10
CA GLY A 119 -1.87 -15.20 2.80
C GLY A 119 -0.60 -15.65 3.55
N SER A 120 0.44 -14.82 3.61
CA SER A 120 1.54 -14.96 4.58
C SER A 120 1.40 -13.84 5.61
N GLY A 121 1.22 -14.21 6.89
CA GLY A 121 0.82 -13.31 7.96
C GLY A 121 -0.37 -13.86 8.74
N SER A 122 -0.95 -13.04 9.63
CA SER A 122 -2.02 -13.45 10.54
C SER A 122 -3.41 -13.55 9.90
N VAL A 123 -3.57 -13.26 8.60
CA VAL A 123 -4.88 -13.17 7.93
C VAL A 123 -4.98 -14.12 6.75
N GLN A 124 -5.93 -15.05 6.81
CA GLN A 124 -6.29 -15.97 5.72
C GLN A 124 -7.62 -15.54 5.07
N LEU A 125 -7.60 -15.20 3.78
CA LEU A 125 -8.80 -14.81 3.01
C LEU A 125 -9.21 -15.91 2.03
N SER A 126 -10.51 -16.18 1.96
CA SER A 126 -11.13 -17.04 0.95
C SER A 126 -12.13 -16.25 0.14
N TYR A 127 -12.32 -16.63 -1.13
CA TYR A 127 -13.27 -15.97 -2.01
C TYR A 127 -14.03 -16.96 -2.89
N VAL A 128 -15.22 -16.55 -3.33
CA VAL A 128 -16.00 -17.28 -4.34
C VAL A 128 -16.46 -16.32 -5.43
N LYS A 129 -16.21 -16.68 -6.68
CA LYS A 129 -16.63 -15.89 -7.84
C LYS A 129 -18.09 -16.16 -8.18
N PHE A 130 -18.79 -15.16 -8.69
CA PHE A 130 -20.16 -15.31 -9.15
C PHE A 130 -20.48 -14.56 -10.45
N THR A 131 -21.55 -15.00 -11.11
CA THR A 131 -22.16 -14.34 -12.26
C THR A 131 -23.65 -14.09 -12.02
N ILE A 132 -24.15 -12.91 -12.38
CA ILE A 132 -25.58 -12.54 -12.33
C ILE A 132 -26.01 -12.09 -13.73
N PHE A 133 -27.00 -12.73 -14.33
CA PHE A 133 -27.50 -12.30 -15.64
C PHE A 133 -28.39 -11.06 -15.53
N THR A 134 -28.23 -10.10 -16.44
CA THR A 134 -29.10 -8.91 -16.50
C THR A 134 -30.55 -9.26 -16.89
N SER A 135 -30.73 -10.45 -17.49
CA SER A 135 -32.02 -11.07 -17.80
C SER A 135 -32.60 -11.93 -16.66
N ASP A 136 -31.81 -12.34 -15.67
CA ASP A 136 -32.26 -13.08 -14.48
C ASP A 136 -31.68 -12.48 -13.19
N LEU A 137 -32.27 -11.37 -12.75
CA LEU A 137 -31.95 -10.69 -11.50
C LEU A 137 -32.56 -11.38 -10.26
N SER A 138 -32.90 -12.66 -10.34
CA SER A 138 -33.39 -13.46 -9.22
C SER A 138 -32.38 -14.48 -8.69
N LYS A 139 -31.26 -14.69 -9.40
CA LYS A 139 -30.26 -15.72 -9.09
C LYS A 139 -28.85 -15.16 -9.10
N VAL A 140 -27.97 -15.83 -8.34
CA VAL A 140 -26.52 -15.64 -8.35
C VAL A 140 -25.91 -17.00 -8.66
N TYR A 141 -25.07 -17.09 -9.67
CA TYR A 141 -24.38 -18.33 -10.03
C TYR A 141 -22.97 -18.29 -9.46
N PHE A 142 -22.76 -18.93 -8.30
CA PHE A 142 -21.44 -19.07 -7.69
C PHE A 142 -20.68 -20.21 -8.35
N GLN A 143 -19.49 -19.94 -8.87
CA GLN A 143 -18.65 -20.92 -9.52
C GLN A 143 -17.72 -21.60 -8.52
N ASP A 144 -17.36 -22.86 -8.81
CA ASP A 144 -16.27 -23.57 -8.18
C ASP A 144 -14.97 -22.86 -8.56
N THR A 145 -14.46 -22.08 -7.60
CA THR A 145 -13.36 -21.13 -7.84
C THR A 145 -12.00 -21.83 -7.92
N GLU A 146 -11.88 -23.04 -7.35
CA GLU A 146 -10.70 -23.89 -7.55
C GLU A 146 -10.69 -24.47 -8.97
N ARG A 147 -11.83 -24.98 -9.43
CA ARG A 147 -11.94 -25.59 -10.77
C ARG A 147 -11.91 -24.57 -11.90
N TYR A 148 -12.47 -23.38 -11.67
CA TYR A 148 -12.50 -22.27 -12.62
C TYR A 148 -11.96 -21.01 -11.94
N PRO A 149 -10.65 -20.75 -12.01
CA PRO A 149 -10.06 -19.56 -11.42
C PRO A 149 -10.56 -18.26 -12.05
N PHE A 150 -10.95 -18.27 -13.33
CA PHE A 150 -11.44 -17.08 -14.05
C PHE A 150 -12.94 -17.14 -14.36
N HIS A 151 -13.58 -15.97 -14.45
CA HIS A 151 -14.98 -15.86 -14.89
C HIS A 151 -15.18 -16.33 -16.32
N TYR A 152 -14.22 -16.00 -17.21
CA TYR A 152 -14.29 -16.34 -18.63
C TYR A 152 -14.37 -17.85 -18.86
N GLU A 153 -13.44 -18.63 -18.29
CA GLU A 153 -13.39 -20.09 -18.45
C GLU A 153 -14.67 -20.77 -17.96
N PHE A 154 -15.17 -20.34 -16.80
CA PHE A 154 -16.45 -20.81 -16.26
C PHE A 154 -17.60 -20.48 -17.22
N ALA A 155 -17.67 -19.24 -17.68
CA ALA A 155 -18.77 -18.76 -18.50
C ALA A 155 -18.82 -19.47 -19.86
N VAL A 156 -17.70 -19.59 -20.56
CA VAL A 156 -17.67 -20.20 -21.90
C VAL A 156 -17.89 -21.71 -21.89
N GLU A 157 -17.72 -22.37 -20.75
CA GLU A 157 -18.01 -23.80 -20.61
C GLU A 157 -19.43 -24.06 -20.05
N LYS A 158 -19.92 -23.22 -19.13
CA LYS A 158 -21.12 -23.54 -18.32
C LYS A 158 -22.31 -22.63 -18.53
N LEU A 159 -22.12 -21.42 -19.05
CA LEU A 159 -23.16 -20.40 -19.08
C LEU A 159 -23.64 -20.12 -20.51
N GLU A 160 -24.83 -20.63 -20.87
CA GLU A 160 -25.52 -20.27 -22.13
C GLU A 160 -26.11 -18.85 -21.96
N PRO A 161 -25.38 -17.78 -22.36
CA PRO A 161 -25.16 -17.39 -23.76
C PRO A 161 -23.68 -17.26 -24.18
N PHE A 162 -22.74 -17.55 -23.29
CA PHE A 162 -21.30 -17.36 -23.48
C PHE A 162 -20.60 -18.59 -24.06
N LEU A 163 -21.33 -19.68 -24.34
CA LEU A 163 -20.72 -20.94 -24.78
C LEU A 163 -19.85 -20.76 -26.04
N GLY A 164 -18.54 -20.97 -25.88
CA GLY A 164 -17.57 -20.95 -26.96
C GLY A 164 -17.26 -19.58 -27.59
N ILE A 165 -17.65 -18.47 -26.97
CA ILE A 165 -17.29 -17.12 -27.44
C ILE A 165 -15.84 -16.77 -27.07
N SER A 166 -15.27 -15.77 -27.73
CA SER A 166 -13.92 -15.27 -27.42
C SER A 166 -13.87 -14.41 -26.15
N SER A 167 -12.69 -14.20 -25.58
CA SER A 167 -12.48 -13.33 -24.42
C SER A 167 -12.91 -11.89 -24.69
N THR A 168 -12.62 -11.35 -25.87
CA THR A 168 -13.04 -10.01 -26.28
C THR A 168 -14.56 -9.86 -26.33
N GLU A 169 -15.26 -10.85 -26.87
CA GLU A 169 -16.73 -10.85 -26.88
C GLU A 169 -17.30 -10.97 -25.46
N PHE A 170 -16.67 -11.76 -24.60
CA PHE A 170 -17.06 -11.90 -23.20
C PHE A 170 -16.86 -10.61 -22.40
N ASP A 171 -15.72 -9.94 -22.57
CA ASP A 171 -15.41 -8.67 -21.90
C ASP A 171 -16.40 -7.58 -22.33
N ALA A 172 -16.67 -7.46 -23.64
CA ALA A 172 -17.67 -6.54 -24.16
C ALA A 172 -19.06 -6.81 -23.55
N ALA A 173 -19.42 -8.08 -23.34
CA ALA A 173 -20.72 -8.47 -22.79
C ALA A 173 -20.82 -8.36 -21.25
N THR A 174 -19.73 -8.13 -20.53
CA THR A 174 -19.70 -8.20 -19.06
C THR A 174 -19.08 -7.00 -18.35
N LEU A 175 -18.18 -6.25 -19.00
CA LEU A 175 -17.45 -5.14 -18.37
C LEU A 175 -18.05 -3.76 -18.61
N HIS A 176 -18.84 -3.58 -19.67
CA HIS A 176 -19.49 -2.31 -20.00
C HIS A 176 -21.01 -2.37 -19.78
N LEU A 177 -21.61 -1.24 -19.40
CA LEU A 177 -23.06 -1.14 -19.16
C LEU A 177 -23.87 -1.20 -20.46
N GLU A 178 -23.29 -0.74 -21.57
CA GLU A 178 -23.90 -0.85 -22.89
C GLU A 178 -23.97 -2.32 -23.31
N ASP A 179 -25.18 -2.80 -23.62
CA ASP A 179 -25.46 -4.18 -24.03
C ASP A 179 -25.01 -5.29 -23.05
N GLN A 180 -24.83 -4.93 -21.76
CA GLN A 180 -24.39 -5.88 -20.73
C GLN A 180 -25.32 -7.10 -20.59
N VAL A 181 -24.74 -8.30 -20.72
CA VAL A 181 -25.44 -9.57 -20.65
C VAL A 181 -25.37 -10.16 -19.23
N ALA A 182 -24.24 -10.02 -18.55
CA ALA A 182 -24.06 -10.47 -17.19
C ALA A 182 -23.15 -9.55 -16.38
N ILE A 183 -23.35 -9.56 -15.07
CA ILE A 183 -22.57 -8.83 -14.08
C ILE A 183 -21.71 -9.85 -13.34
N LEU A 184 -20.41 -9.56 -13.28
CA LEU A 184 -19.41 -10.39 -12.62
C LEU A 184 -19.09 -9.84 -11.23
N GLY A 185 -18.65 -10.70 -10.33
CA GLY A 185 -18.29 -10.30 -8.98
C GLY A 185 -17.71 -11.42 -8.15
N GLY A 186 -17.35 -11.07 -6.93
CA GLY A 186 -16.80 -12.01 -5.94
C GLY A 186 -17.35 -11.75 -4.56
N VAL A 187 -17.44 -12.80 -3.75
CA VAL A 187 -17.59 -12.67 -2.30
C VAL A 187 -16.28 -13.06 -1.68
N ILE A 188 -15.60 -12.12 -1.03
CA ILE A 188 -14.38 -12.35 -0.26
C ILE A 188 -14.80 -12.42 1.21
N TYR A 189 -14.28 -13.36 1.98
CA TYR A 189 -14.57 -13.41 3.40
C TYR A 189 -13.35 -13.75 4.24
N ASN A 190 -13.40 -13.28 5.48
CA ASN A 190 -12.41 -13.52 6.50
C ASN A 190 -13.10 -14.27 7.65
N ALA A 191 -12.71 -15.53 7.85
CA ALA A 191 -13.29 -16.39 8.87
C ALA A 191 -12.93 -15.92 10.30
N GLU A 192 -11.78 -15.26 10.46
CA GLU A 192 -11.25 -14.82 11.76
C GLU A 192 -11.96 -13.56 12.25
N THR A 193 -12.05 -12.53 11.40
CA THR A 193 -12.78 -11.29 11.73
C THR A 193 -14.30 -11.47 11.63
N ARG A 194 -14.75 -12.56 11.00
CA ARG A 194 -16.15 -12.84 10.66
C ARG A 194 -16.75 -11.71 9.81
N GLU A 195 -16.03 -11.35 8.77
CA GLU A 195 -16.41 -10.31 7.83
C GLU A 195 -16.43 -10.84 6.40
N PHE A 196 -17.25 -10.24 5.55
CA PHE A 196 -17.21 -10.50 4.12
C PHE A 196 -17.42 -9.23 3.30
N GLY A 197 -16.75 -9.19 2.16
CA GLY A 197 -16.87 -8.18 1.12
C GLY A 197 -17.59 -8.75 -0.09
N VAL A 198 -18.46 -7.96 -0.70
CA VAL A 198 -19.00 -8.25 -2.04
C VAL A 198 -18.41 -7.26 -3.02
N GLU A 199 -17.76 -7.78 -4.05
CA GLU A 199 -17.21 -7.00 -5.16
C GLU A 199 -18.06 -7.17 -6.42
N PHE A 200 -18.16 -6.10 -7.20
CA PHE A 200 -18.75 -6.12 -8.54
C PHE A 200 -17.71 -5.62 -9.54
N VAL A 201 -17.55 -6.35 -10.65
CA VAL A 201 -16.58 -6.06 -11.71
C VAL A 201 -17.28 -5.34 -12.85
N GLY A 202 -16.67 -4.27 -13.35
CA GLY A 202 -17.16 -3.46 -14.46
C GLY A 202 -16.30 -2.21 -14.66
N GLN A 203 -16.11 -1.80 -15.90
CA GLN A 203 -15.39 -0.59 -16.29
C GLN A 203 -16.26 0.67 -16.22
N ASP A 204 -17.58 0.51 -16.41
CA ASP A 204 -18.55 1.60 -16.25
C ASP A 204 -19.14 1.59 -14.84
N ALA A 205 -19.32 2.78 -14.25
CA ALA A 205 -19.86 2.91 -12.88
C ALA A 205 -21.32 2.42 -12.78
N TYR A 206 -21.58 1.42 -11.93
CA TYR A 206 -22.93 0.94 -11.68
C TYR A 206 -23.77 1.96 -10.90
N PRO A 207 -25.04 2.20 -11.29
CA PRO A 207 -25.94 3.07 -10.54
C PRO A 207 -26.14 2.60 -9.09
N PRO A 208 -26.20 3.50 -8.08
CA PRO A 208 -26.34 3.11 -6.68
C PRO A 208 -27.57 2.27 -6.36
N THR A 209 -28.66 2.49 -7.10
CA THR A 209 -29.90 1.70 -6.97
C THR A 209 -29.72 0.26 -7.41
N LEU A 210 -28.91 0.03 -8.46
CA LEU A 210 -28.53 -1.29 -8.95
C LEU A 210 -27.58 -1.98 -7.98
N ILE A 211 -26.52 -1.30 -7.52
CA ILE A 211 -25.59 -1.84 -6.50
C ILE A 211 -26.34 -2.28 -5.25
N ARG A 212 -27.26 -1.45 -4.74
CA ARG A 212 -28.08 -1.82 -3.58
C ARG A 212 -28.87 -3.11 -3.83
N TYR A 213 -29.49 -3.25 -5.00
CA TYR A 213 -30.26 -4.45 -5.33
C TYR A 213 -29.35 -5.69 -5.46
N LEU A 214 -28.25 -5.58 -6.20
CA LEU A 214 -27.31 -6.67 -6.44
C LEU A 214 -26.64 -7.12 -5.13
N TYR A 215 -26.19 -6.20 -4.30
CA TYR A 215 -25.62 -6.50 -3.00
C TYR A 215 -26.61 -7.29 -2.14
N LYS A 216 -27.87 -6.85 -2.07
CA LYS A 216 -28.92 -7.57 -1.31
C LYS A 216 -29.31 -8.90 -1.96
N LEU A 217 -29.16 -9.05 -3.27
CA LEU A 217 -29.35 -10.33 -3.94
C LEU A 217 -28.24 -11.31 -3.52
N VAL A 218 -26.97 -10.91 -3.62
CA VAL A 218 -25.81 -11.71 -3.18
C VAL A 218 -25.90 -12.04 -1.69
N GLU A 219 -26.18 -11.07 -0.83
CA GLU A 219 -26.34 -11.28 0.62
C GLU A 219 -27.42 -12.32 0.94
N ARG A 220 -28.53 -12.35 0.19
CA ARG A 220 -29.60 -13.35 0.36
C ARG A 220 -29.23 -14.73 -0.18
N SER A 221 -28.34 -14.80 -1.15
CA SER A 221 -27.82 -16.05 -1.72
C SER A 221 -26.67 -16.64 -0.88
N ILE A 222 -26.23 -15.96 0.18
CA ILE A 222 -25.39 -16.57 1.21
C ILE A 222 -26.30 -17.28 2.22
N PHE A 223 -26.01 -18.55 2.52
CA PHE A 223 -26.83 -19.40 3.36
C PHE A 223 -27.10 -18.72 4.71
N ARG A 224 -28.38 -18.62 5.09
CA ARG A 224 -28.80 -17.80 6.22
C ARG A 224 -28.11 -18.16 7.54
N ALA A 225 -27.80 -19.43 7.75
CA ALA A 225 -27.13 -19.89 8.97
C ALA A 225 -25.62 -19.58 8.99
N SER A 226 -25.04 -19.15 7.87
CA SER A 226 -23.70 -18.56 7.80
C SER A 226 -23.74 -17.12 8.32
N LEU A 227 -24.81 -16.37 8.04
CA LEU A 227 -24.93 -14.96 8.42
C LEU A 227 -25.58 -14.72 9.79
N ARG A 228 -26.44 -15.63 10.27
CA ARG A 228 -27.18 -15.45 11.53
C ARG A 228 -27.21 -16.70 12.40
N GLY A 229 -27.06 -16.48 13.70
CA GLY A 229 -27.14 -17.53 14.71
C GLY A 229 -28.59 -17.95 15.00
N PRO A 230 -28.78 -18.99 15.84
CA PRO A 230 -30.10 -19.55 16.14
C PRO A 230 -31.07 -18.56 16.80
N PHE A 231 -30.58 -17.45 17.35
CA PHE A 231 -31.40 -16.39 17.96
C PHE A 231 -31.49 -15.11 17.10
N GLY A 232 -30.97 -15.14 15.87
CA GLY A 232 -31.02 -14.03 14.91
C GLY A 232 -29.87 -13.03 15.02
N GLU A 233 -28.93 -13.24 15.94
CA GLU A 233 -27.69 -12.47 16.06
C GLU A 233 -26.86 -12.58 14.77
N ARG A 234 -26.23 -11.47 14.38
CA ARG A 234 -25.38 -11.43 13.18
C ARG A 234 -24.08 -12.18 13.48
N LEU A 235 -23.77 -13.20 12.69
CA LEU A 235 -22.52 -13.96 12.79
C LEU A 235 -21.42 -13.35 11.93
N TYR A 236 -21.77 -12.82 10.76
CA TYR A 236 -20.84 -12.17 9.83
C TYR A 236 -21.29 -10.75 9.47
N GLN A 237 -20.36 -9.81 9.52
CA GLN A 237 -20.55 -8.43 9.03
C GLN A 237 -20.23 -8.36 7.54
N GLY A 238 -21.11 -7.73 6.76
CA GLY A 238 -20.99 -7.63 5.31
C GLY A 238 -20.72 -6.20 4.88
N TYR A 239 -19.81 -6.05 3.90
CA TYR A 239 -19.42 -4.79 3.30
C TYR A 239 -19.56 -4.86 1.78
N TYR A 240 -19.95 -3.75 1.15
CA TYR A 240 -19.73 -3.56 -0.28
C TYR A 240 -18.28 -3.11 -0.47
N MET A 241 -17.50 -3.89 -1.22
CA MET A 241 -16.10 -3.57 -1.55
C MET A 241 -16.06 -3.16 -3.03
N PRO A 242 -16.09 -1.86 -3.34
CA PRO A 242 -16.04 -1.42 -4.72
C PRO A 242 -14.65 -1.70 -5.31
N THR A 243 -14.62 -2.26 -6.51
CA THR A 243 -13.40 -2.31 -7.34
C THR A 243 -12.94 -0.88 -7.67
N LEU A 244 -11.69 -0.72 -8.13
CA LEU A 244 -11.11 0.60 -8.42
C LEU A 244 -12.02 1.46 -9.31
N SER A 245 -12.51 0.91 -10.43
CA SER A 245 -13.42 1.61 -11.35
C SER A 245 -14.76 1.99 -10.73
N GLN A 246 -15.19 1.34 -9.65
CA GLN A 246 -16.45 1.58 -8.96
C GLN A 246 -16.31 2.48 -7.71
N LYS A 247 -15.09 2.66 -7.17
CA LYS A 247 -14.81 3.30 -5.88
C LYS A 247 -15.35 4.72 -5.78
N HIS A 248 -15.15 5.54 -6.81
CA HIS A 248 -15.62 6.93 -6.83
C HIS A 248 -17.16 7.01 -6.75
N ALA A 249 -17.87 6.27 -7.60
CA ALA A 249 -19.34 6.26 -7.62
C ALA A 249 -19.92 5.68 -6.32
N ALA A 250 -19.29 4.64 -5.76
CA ALA A 250 -19.67 4.06 -4.48
C ALA A 250 -19.53 5.09 -3.34
N ASN A 251 -18.41 5.81 -3.28
CA ASN A 251 -18.14 6.82 -2.27
C ASN A 251 -19.11 8.01 -2.35
N GLN A 252 -19.43 8.49 -3.56
CA GLN A 252 -20.48 9.49 -3.74
C GLN A 252 -21.85 9.02 -3.24
N ALA A 253 -22.12 7.71 -3.31
CA ALA A 253 -23.36 7.09 -2.87
C ALA A 253 -23.34 6.57 -1.42
N ARG A 254 -22.29 6.85 -0.63
CA ARG A 254 -22.08 6.29 0.72
C ARG A 254 -23.29 6.49 1.63
N ASP A 255 -23.83 7.71 1.70
CA ASP A 255 -25.02 8.02 2.52
C ASP A 255 -26.28 7.30 2.04
N TYR A 256 -26.42 7.08 0.74
CA TYR A 256 -27.52 6.31 0.18
C TYR A 256 -27.40 4.83 0.55
N LEU A 257 -26.21 4.24 0.38
CA LEU A 257 -25.96 2.82 0.69
C LEU A 257 -26.07 2.54 2.19
N ALA A 258 -25.51 3.40 3.04
CA ALA A 258 -25.57 3.29 4.50
C ALA A 258 -27.02 3.31 5.02
N ARG A 259 -27.87 4.19 4.48
CA ARG A 259 -29.31 4.23 4.81
C ARG A 259 -30.07 2.96 4.42
N HIS A 260 -29.54 2.17 3.50
CA HIS A 260 -30.08 0.87 3.09
C HIS A 260 -29.34 -0.32 3.75
N GLY A 261 -28.53 -0.06 4.79
CA GLY A 261 -27.81 -1.08 5.54
C GLY A 261 -26.71 -1.76 4.72
N ILE A 262 -26.00 -0.98 3.90
CA ILE A 262 -24.84 -1.41 3.13
C ILE A 262 -23.70 -0.47 3.49
N GLU A 263 -22.72 -0.99 4.21
CA GLU A 263 -21.49 -0.27 4.56
C GLU A 263 -20.45 -0.50 3.46
N ILE A 264 -19.69 0.55 3.12
CA ILE A 264 -18.59 0.46 2.15
C ILE A 264 -17.32 0.12 2.91
N GLY A 265 -16.61 -0.92 2.47
CA GLY A 265 -15.31 -1.34 2.99
C GLY A 265 -14.28 -1.54 1.88
N SER A 266 -13.06 -1.93 2.24
CA SER A 266 -12.01 -2.35 1.31
C SER A 266 -11.23 -3.54 1.88
N ALA A 267 -10.45 -4.22 1.03
CA ALA A 267 -9.57 -5.31 1.46
C ALA A 267 -8.52 -4.85 2.50
N ASP A 268 -8.20 -3.55 2.54
CA ASP A 268 -7.30 -2.92 3.51
C ASP A 268 -7.72 -3.15 4.97
N MET A 269 -9.03 -3.31 5.23
CA MET A 269 -9.56 -3.62 6.56
C MET A 269 -9.03 -4.95 7.11
N TRP A 270 -8.48 -5.80 6.25
CA TRP A 270 -7.90 -7.09 6.57
C TRP A 270 -6.38 -7.12 6.41
N SER A 271 -5.73 -5.97 6.19
CA SER A 271 -4.26 -5.84 6.07
C SER A 271 -3.59 -5.46 7.40
N ASP A 272 -2.42 -6.05 7.70
CA ASP A 272 -1.62 -5.72 8.89
C ASP A 272 -0.71 -4.51 8.59
N GLY A 273 -1.24 -3.29 8.74
CA GLY A 273 -0.45 -2.04 8.80
C GLY A 273 0.00 -1.44 7.46
N SER A 274 0.67 -0.28 7.55
CA SER A 274 1.24 0.47 6.41
C SER A 274 2.34 -0.36 5.71
N GLN A 275 2.44 -0.24 4.39
CA GLN A 275 3.42 -0.99 3.58
C GLN A 275 4.33 -0.02 2.82
N CYS A 276 5.62 -0.33 2.73
CA CYS A 276 6.54 0.42 1.87
C CYS A 276 6.82 -0.32 0.56
N TYR A 277 6.79 0.41 -0.56
CA TYR A 277 7.04 -0.12 -1.91
C TYR A 277 8.32 0.42 -2.52
N SER A 278 8.75 1.62 -2.11
CA SER A 278 10.06 2.19 -2.43
C SER A 278 10.55 3.00 -1.25
N GLN A 279 11.78 2.74 -0.82
CA GLN A 279 12.46 3.48 0.24
C GLN A 279 13.03 4.80 -0.28
N GLY A 280 13.38 5.69 0.64
CA GLY A 280 14.03 6.95 0.34
C GLY A 280 13.27 8.12 0.95
N TRP A 281 13.61 9.32 0.51
CA TRP A 281 13.04 10.54 1.06
C TRP A 281 12.68 11.54 -0.01
N ALA A 282 11.79 12.48 0.30
CA ALA A 282 11.37 13.56 -0.57
C ALA A 282 11.10 14.83 0.23
N ILE A 283 11.30 15.99 -0.40
CA ILE A 283 10.79 17.28 0.09
C ILE A 283 9.96 17.89 -1.04
N GLY A 284 8.74 18.30 -0.74
CA GLY A 284 7.82 18.80 -1.76
C GLY A 284 6.46 19.18 -1.19
N ARG A 285 5.61 19.78 -2.03
CA ARG A 285 4.23 20.08 -1.65
C ARG A 285 3.41 18.81 -1.72
N LEU A 286 2.70 18.47 -0.64
CA LEU A 286 1.77 17.34 -0.62
C LEU A 286 0.51 17.70 -1.40
N LYS A 287 0.13 16.89 -2.39
CA LYS A 287 -1.00 17.17 -3.28
C LYS A 287 -1.89 15.94 -3.42
N PHE A 288 -3.14 16.06 -2.96
CA PHE A 288 -4.13 15.01 -3.16
C PHE A 288 -4.66 15.02 -4.60
N VAL A 289 -4.63 13.88 -5.27
CA VAL A 289 -5.27 13.64 -6.56
C VAL A 289 -5.93 12.27 -6.54
N GLU A 290 -7.21 12.20 -6.91
CA GLU A 290 -7.92 10.92 -7.08
C GLU A 290 -7.21 10.08 -8.15
N ALA A 291 -7.08 8.76 -7.94
CA ALA A 291 -6.31 7.88 -8.81
C ALA A 291 -6.74 7.98 -10.29
N ALA A 292 -8.04 8.09 -10.54
CA ALA A 292 -8.61 8.22 -11.89
C ALA A 292 -8.35 9.58 -12.58
N LYS A 293 -7.83 10.57 -11.85
CA LYS A 293 -7.58 11.94 -12.35
C LYS A 293 -6.09 12.29 -12.38
N ILE A 294 -5.21 11.36 -12.03
CA ILE A 294 -3.76 11.60 -11.99
C ILE A 294 -3.24 12.13 -13.34
N ASP A 295 -3.58 11.46 -14.44
CA ASP A 295 -3.12 11.86 -15.78
C ASP A 295 -3.64 13.25 -16.17
N GLU A 296 -4.90 13.55 -15.86
CA GLU A 296 -5.50 14.87 -16.12
C GLU A 296 -4.81 15.97 -15.30
N ALA A 297 -4.58 15.71 -14.00
CA ALA A 297 -3.91 16.65 -13.10
C ALA A 297 -2.45 16.90 -13.53
N TYR A 298 -1.76 15.84 -13.98
CA TYR A 298 -0.39 15.92 -14.44
C TYR A 298 -0.28 16.71 -15.76
N LEU A 299 -1.11 16.41 -16.76
CA LEU A 299 -1.10 17.09 -18.05
C LEU A 299 -1.56 18.56 -17.97
N SER A 300 -2.47 18.88 -17.04
CA SER A 300 -2.93 20.25 -16.82
C SER A 300 -1.98 21.11 -15.97
N GLY A 301 -0.95 20.51 -15.38
CA GLY A 301 -0.01 21.18 -14.49
C GLY A 301 -0.55 21.43 -13.08
N GLU A 302 -1.67 20.79 -12.70
CA GLU A 302 -2.16 20.79 -11.31
C GLU A 302 -1.26 19.94 -10.41
N LEU A 303 -0.75 18.82 -10.92
CA LEU A 303 0.26 17.96 -10.29
C LEU A 303 1.63 18.24 -10.92
N LEU A 304 2.59 18.68 -10.12
CA LEU A 304 3.94 19.04 -10.55
C LEU A 304 4.96 17.97 -10.19
N TYR A 305 6.10 17.97 -10.89
CA TYR A 305 7.20 17.05 -10.60
C TYR A 305 7.86 17.23 -9.23
N SER A 306 7.70 18.41 -8.62
CA SER A 306 8.17 18.72 -7.27
C SER A 306 7.15 18.39 -6.18
N ASP A 307 5.95 17.93 -6.54
CA ASP A 307 4.92 17.57 -5.58
C ASP A 307 5.13 16.15 -5.05
N ILE A 308 4.66 15.88 -3.84
CA ILE A 308 4.48 14.54 -3.30
C ILE A 308 3.00 14.18 -3.54
N LEU A 309 2.74 13.14 -4.32
CA LEU A 309 1.39 12.72 -4.69
C LEU A 309 0.75 11.94 -3.54
N LEU A 310 -0.40 12.41 -3.06
CA LEU A 310 -1.31 11.65 -2.19
C LEU A 310 -2.49 11.16 -3.03
N THR A 311 -2.77 9.85 -3.06
CA THR A 311 -3.79 9.27 -3.95
C THR A 311 -4.62 8.18 -3.26
N ASP A 312 -5.88 8.04 -3.68
CA ASP A 312 -6.82 7.03 -3.16
C ASP A 312 -6.76 5.68 -3.89
N GLY A 313 -5.73 5.46 -4.71
CA GLY A 313 -5.49 4.22 -5.45
C GLY A 313 -4.10 4.20 -6.08
N ILE A 314 -3.69 3.05 -6.61
CA ILE A 314 -2.40 2.90 -7.28
C ILE A 314 -2.47 3.58 -8.65
N PRO A 315 -1.56 4.52 -8.97
CA PRO A 315 -1.47 5.10 -10.30
C PRO A 315 -1.31 4.00 -11.36
N ALA A 316 -1.98 4.11 -12.50
CA ALA A 316 -1.80 3.14 -13.60
C ALA A 316 -0.39 3.22 -14.20
N GLU A 317 0.15 4.45 -14.29
CA GLU A 317 1.54 4.75 -14.61
C GLU A 317 2.11 5.71 -13.58
N LEU A 318 3.43 5.71 -13.39
CA LEU A 318 4.07 6.62 -12.45
C LEU A 318 4.22 8.03 -13.09
N PRO A 319 3.50 9.07 -12.62
CA PRO A 319 3.84 10.44 -13.02
C PRO A 319 5.21 10.81 -12.43
N PHE A 320 5.98 11.67 -13.10
CA PHE A 320 7.16 12.25 -12.47
C PHE A 320 6.70 13.15 -11.32
N VAL A 321 6.94 12.71 -10.09
CA VAL A 321 6.64 13.38 -8.81
C VAL A 321 7.81 13.16 -7.84
N ALA A 322 7.88 13.92 -6.76
CA ALA A 322 8.96 13.83 -5.77
C ALA A 322 8.81 12.62 -4.83
N GLY A 323 7.59 12.10 -4.66
CA GLY A 323 7.25 10.93 -3.84
C GLY A 323 5.76 10.57 -3.96
N ILE A 324 5.37 9.40 -3.47
CA ILE A 324 4.00 8.89 -3.56
C ILE A 324 3.53 8.35 -2.20
N ILE A 325 2.33 8.74 -1.82
CA ILE A 325 1.57 8.22 -0.70
C ILE A 325 0.24 7.69 -1.25
N SER A 326 -0.01 6.39 -1.08
CA SER A 326 -1.27 5.76 -1.46
C SER A 326 -2.13 5.45 -0.23
N LEU A 327 -3.44 5.61 -0.38
CA LEU A 327 -4.46 5.18 0.58
C LEU A 327 -5.04 3.80 0.20
N SER A 328 -4.38 3.06 -0.68
CA SER A 328 -4.71 1.68 -1.04
C SER A 328 -3.43 0.89 -1.27
N ALA A 329 -3.43 -0.38 -0.88
CA ALA A 329 -2.25 -1.22 -1.03
C ALA A 329 -1.91 -1.49 -2.52
N ALA A 330 -0.62 -1.46 -2.85
CA ALA A 330 -0.01 -1.96 -4.07
C ALA A 330 0.63 -3.34 -3.83
N THR A 331 1.10 -3.98 -4.90
CA THR A 331 2.02 -5.12 -4.79
C THR A 331 3.47 -4.61 -4.82
N PRO A 332 4.40 -5.20 -4.03
CA PRO A 332 5.82 -4.82 -4.05
C PRO A 332 6.49 -4.93 -5.43
N GLY A 333 5.95 -5.78 -6.31
CA GLY A 333 6.42 -5.91 -7.69
C GLY A 333 5.83 -4.91 -8.69
N SER A 334 4.90 -4.03 -8.28
CA SER A 334 4.19 -3.15 -9.21
C SER A 334 5.13 -2.24 -10.00
N HIS A 335 4.75 -1.89 -11.23
CA HIS A 335 5.51 -1.03 -12.12
C HIS A 335 5.77 0.33 -11.47
N VAL A 336 4.80 0.86 -10.74
CA VAL A 336 4.94 2.09 -9.95
C VAL A 336 5.99 1.94 -8.85
N ALA A 337 6.04 0.80 -8.15
CA ALA A 337 7.05 0.51 -7.13
C ALA A 337 8.46 0.43 -7.72
N ILE A 338 8.64 -0.36 -8.78
CA ILE A 338 9.94 -0.54 -9.46
C ILE A 338 10.42 0.79 -10.05
N LEU A 339 9.52 1.58 -10.63
CA LEU A 339 9.87 2.90 -11.15
C LEU A 339 10.17 3.90 -10.03
N ALA A 340 9.43 3.88 -8.93
CA ALA A 340 9.71 4.73 -7.77
C ALA A 340 11.10 4.44 -7.20
N GLU A 341 11.48 3.16 -7.09
CA GLU A 341 12.84 2.75 -6.71
C GLU A 341 13.88 3.24 -7.72
N SER A 342 13.61 3.06 -9.03
CA SER A 342 14.50 3.50 -10.10
C SER A 342 14.72 5.03 -10.09
N TYR A 343 13.70 5.79 -9.72
CA TYR A 343 13.78 7.25 -9.57
C TYR A 343 14.32 7.70 -8.21
N GLY A 344 14.51 6.77 -7.27
CA GLY A 344 14.95 7.09 -5.91
C GLY A 344 13.96 7.96 -5.14
N ILE A 345 12.66 7.77 -5.40
CA ILE A 345 11.58 8.46 -4.71
C ILE A 345 10.85 7.51 -3.74
N PRO A 346 10.42 8.00 -2.56
CA PRO A 346 9.65 7.20 -1.62
C PRO A 346 8.27 6.86 -2.18
N PHE A 347 7.83 5.62 -1.97
CA PHE A 347 6.46 5.17 -2.25
C PHE A 347 5.95 4.30 -1.11
N VAL A 348 4.88 4.76 -0.46
CA VAL A 348 4.29 4.12 0.73
C VAL A 348 2.77 4.00 0.60
N TYR A 349 2.20 2.93 1.15
CA TYR A 349 0.79 2.80 1.48
C TYR A 349 0.57 3.08 2.97
N LEU A 350 -0.31 4.04 3.28
CA LEU A 350 -0.72 4.34 4.65
C LEU A 350 -1.99 3.57 5.00
N ALA A 351 -1.91 2.65 5.96
CA ALA A 351 -3.05 1.90 6.48
C ALA A 351 -3.60 2.49 7.80
N GLY A 352 -2.76 3.21 8.55
CA GLY A 352 -3.11 3.78 9.84
C GLY A 352 -4.07 4.96 9.69
N VAL A 353 -5.20 4.95 10.39
CA VAL A 353 -6.19 6.06 10.35
C VAL A 353 -5.54 7.39 10.70
N ALA A 354 -4.70 7.42 11.74
CA ALA A 354 -3.97 8.62 12.15
C ALA A 354 -2.99 9.11 11.06
N ASP A 355 -2.22 8.20 10.44
CA ASP A 355 -1.28 8.55 9.37
C ASP A 355 -2.02 9.12 8.14
N VAL A 356 -3.21 8.58 7.83
CA VAL A 356 -4.07 9.05 6.74
C VAL A 356 -4.64 10.43 7.04
N GLU A 357 -5.15 10.65 8.26
CA GLU A 357 -5.63 11.96 8.70
C GLU A 357 -4.51 12.99 8.68
N ASP A 358 -3.32 12.61 9.15
CA ASP A 358 -2.12 13.45 9.11
C ASP A 358 -1.75 13.86 7.69
N ALA A 359 -1.80 12.93 6.73
CA ALA A 359 -1.55 13.22 5.33
C ALA A 359 -2.63 14.11 4.70
N ILE A 360 -3.90 13.93 5.08
CA ILE A 360 -5.00 14.77 4.60
C ILE A 360 -4.88 16.20 5.17
N ASP A 361 -4.53 16.35 6.44
CA ASP A 361 -4.35 17.65 7.10
C ASP A 361 -3.15 18.44 6.56
N ALA A 362 -2.14 17.72 6.04
CA ALA A 362 -0.96 18.30 5.41
C ALA A 362 -1.17 18.66 3.93
N GLU A 363 -2.35 18.42 3.35
CA GLU A 363 -2.64 18.74 1.94
C GLU A 363 -2.36 20.22 1.63
N GLY A 364 -1.65 20.44 0.52
CA GLY A 364 -1.24 21.76 0.05
C GLY A 364 -0.03 22.36 0.77
N LYS A 365 0.48 21.73 1.84
CA LYS A 365 1.66 22.17 2.57
C LYS A 365 2.93 21.52 2.02
N GLU A 366 4.08 22.12 2.32
CA GLU A 366 5.36 21.49 2.06
C GLU A 366 5.73 20.53 3.19
N VAL A 367 6.11 19.32 2.82
CA VAL A 367 6.42 18.23 3.73
C VAL A 367 7.74 17.56 3.35
N ILE A 368 8.38 16.97 4.34
CA ILE A 368 9.38 15.92 4.18
C ILE A 368 8.66 14.58 4.33
N LEU A 369 8.82 13.72 3.33
CA LEU A 369 8.43 12.31 3.38
C LEU A 369 9.71 11.48 3.47
N ASP A 370 9.86 10.64 4.48
CA ASP A 370 10.96 9.66 4.61
C ASP A 370 10.38 8.27 4.81
N VAL A 371 10.95 7.29 4.11
CA VAL A 371 10.60 5.87 4.19
C VAL A 371 11.90 5.09 4.38
N ASP A 372 12.10 4.58 5.59
CA ASP A 372 13.37 3.98 6.00
C ASP A 372 13.52 2.50 5.61
N GLY A 373 14.71 1.94 5.88
CA GLY A 373 15.05 0.54 5.64
C GLY A 373 14.14 -0.50 6.32
N LYS A 374 13.33 -0.08 7.30
CA LYS A 374 12.39 -0.90 8.07
C LYS A 374 10.93 -0.57 7.73
N CYS A 375 10.68 0.12 6.61
CA CYS A 375 9.37 0.64 6.20
C CYS A 375 8.70 1.60 7.21
N ARG A 376 9.47 2.23 8.11
CA ARG A 376 8.91 3.30 8.94
C ARG A 376 8.77 4.55 8.08
N THR A 377 7.66 5.24 8.27
CA THR A 377 7.30 6.41 7.46
C THR A 377 7.26 7.64 8.34
N HIS A 378 7.95 8.70 7.92
CA HIS A 378 7.86 10.02 8.52
C HIS A 378 7.25 10.98 7.51
N LEU A 379 6.16 11.64 7.90
CA LEU A 379 5.53 12.71 7.14
C LEU A 379 5.53 13.97 8.00
N VAL A 380 6.38 14.94 7.66
CA VAL A 380 6.68 16.08 8.53
C VAL A 380 6.52 17.40 7.78
N GLU A 381 5.67 18.30 8.28
CA GLU A 381 5.53 19.66 7.75
C GLU A 381 6.81 20.48 7.95
N THR A 382 7.26 21.19 6.92
CA THR A 382 8.54 21.92 6.97
C THR A 382 8.43 23.32 7.58
N GLU A 383 7.22 23.90 7.60
CA GLU A 383 7.00 25.28 8.03
C GLU A 383 7.39 25.49 9.51
N GLY A 384 8.34 26.40 9.75
CA GLY A 384 8.84 26.69 11.09
C GLY A 384 9.77 25.62 11.68
N LEU A 385 9.98 24.51 10.98
CA LEU A 385 10.79 23.38 11.42
C LEU A 385 12.20 23.40 10.83
N ILE A 386 12.34 23.73 9.55
CA ILE A 386 13.62 23.88 8.84
C ILE A 386 13.80 25.32 8.36
N ASP A 387 15.05 25.78 8.29
CA ASP A 387 15.40 27.08 7.72
C ASP A 387 15.78 26.97 6.23
N GLU A 388 16.03 28.12 5.59
CA GLU A 388 16.36 28.18 4.17
C GLU A 388 17.69 27.48 3.82
N ASP A 389 18.64 27.44 4.76
CA ASP A 389 19.94 26.81 4.55
C ASP A 389 19.79 25.28 4.49
N ILE A 390 19.01 24.70 5.42
CA ILE A 390 18.67 23.26 5.42
C ILE A 390 17.82 22.92 4.21
N ARG A 391 16.79 23.73 3.93
CA ARG A 391 15.92 23.57 2.75
C ARG A 391 16.74 23.53 1.47
N SER A 392 17.64 24.51 1.26
CA SER A 392 18.51 24.58 0.09
C SER A 392 19.42 23.35 0.00
N TYR A 393 20.02 22.94 1.12
CA TYR A 393 20.87 21.75 1.17
C TYR A 393 20.11 20.47 0.79
N LEU A 394 18.86 20.30 1.25
CA LEU A 394 18.00 19.19 0.84
C LEU A 394 17.71 19.22 -0.67
N PHE A 395 17.35 20.37 -1.24
CA PHE A 395 17.13 20.47 -2.69
C PHE A 395 18.40 20.19 -3.50
N GLU A 396 19.58 20.62 -3.04
CA GLU A 396 20.87 20.27 -3.65
C GLU A 396 21.09 18.74 -3.69
N GLN A 397 20.63 17.99 -2.67
CA GLN A 397 20.74 16.52 -2.65
C GLN A 397 19.77 15.83 -3.63
N LYS A 398 18.79 16.56 -4.19
CA LYS A 398 17.82 16.07 -5.18
C LYS A 398 18.11 16.55 -6.60
N GLU A 399 19.20 17.28 -6.82
CA GLU A 399 19.61 17.66 -8.17
C GLU A 399 19.93 16.42 -9.02
N THR A 400 19.45 16.44 -10.26
CA THR A 400 19.66 15.34 -11.21
C THR A 400 21.15 15.23 -11.56
N PRO A 401 21.80 14.09 -11.29
CA PRO A 401 23.21 13.91 -11.61
C PRO A 401 23.43 13.88 -13.13
N ALA A 402 24.63 14.27 -13.57
CA ALA A 402 24.99 14.16 -14.98
C ALA A 402 25.12 12.68 -15.39
N LEU A 403 24.50 12.30 -16.51
CA LEU A 403 24.66 10.97 -17.08
C LEU A 403 25.99 10.85 -17.81
N ALA A 404 26.73 9.79 -17.50
CA ALA A 404 27.85 9.34 -18.30
C ALA A 404 27.35 8.38 -19.39
N ILE A 405 26.81 8.93 -20.49
CA ILE A 405 26.41 8.13 -21.65
C ILE A 405 27.56 7.99 -22.65
N GLN A 406 27.55 6.89 -23.41
CA GLN A 406 28.41 6.75 -24.58
C GLN A 406 27.60 7.12 -25.82
N ALA A 407 28.00 8.18 -26.51
CA ALA A 407 27.33 8.63 -27.73
C ALA A 407 27.26 7.52 -28.78
N LYS A 408 26.12 7.41 -29.47
CA LYS A 408 25.89 6.43 -30.52
C LYS A 408 26.90 6.60 -31.66
N GLN A 409 27.26 5.48 -32.27
CA GLN A 409 28.21 5.40 -33.39
C GLN A 409 27.61 4.58 -34.51
N GLY A 410 28.09 4.81 -35.74
CA GLY A 410 27.70 4.00 -36.90
C GLY A 410 28.41 2.66 -36.90
N TYR A 411 27.65 1.57 -37.04
CA TYR A 411 28.18 0.21 -37.12
C TYR A 411 28.60 -0.13 -38.56
N GLY A 412 27.94 0.49 -39.54
CA GLY A 412 28.17 0.29 -40.98
C GLY A 412 27.33 -0.84 -41.60
N LYS A 413 26.37 -1.39 -40.85
CA LYS A 413 25.34 -2.33 -41.33
C LYS A 413 24.07 -2.13 -40.52
N PHE A 414 22.90 -2.44 -41.08
CA PHE A 414 21.63 -2.34 -40.35
C PHE A 414 21.41 -3.42 -39.29
N SER A 415 22.12 -4.54 -39.32
CA SER A 415 21.93 -5.60 -38.33
C SER A 415 23.12 -6.55 -38.15
N GLU A 416 23.09 -7.32 -37.07
CA GLU A 416 24.07 -8.36 -36.75
C GLU A 416 23.47 -9.49 -35.88
N ASP A 417 24.16 -10.63 -35.81
CA ASP A 417 23.83 -11.71 -34.87
C ASP A 417 24.18 -11.31 -33.41
N VAL A 418 23.21 -11.42 -32.51
CA VAL A 418 23.41 -11.05 -31.09
C VAL A 418 24.46 -11.93 -30.40
N ALA A 419 24.66 -13.16 -30.87
CA ALA A 419 25.61 -14.09 -30.27
C ALA A 419 27.08 -13.62 -30.34
N ILE A 420 27.40 -12.63 -31.19
CA ILE A 420 28.74 -12.06 -31.29
C ILE A 420 28.89 -10.71 -30.59
N LEU A 421 27.80 -10.14 -30.06
CA LEU A 421 27.83 -8.86 -29.38
C LEU A 421 28.38 -8.99 -27.96
N ASP A 422 29.00 -7.91 -27.49
CA ASP A 422 29.36 -7.72 -26.09
C ASP A 422 28.84 -6.38 -25.56
N PRO A 423 28.82 -6.15 -24.23
CA PRO A 423 28.29 -4.90 -23.68
C PRO A 423 28.99 -3.61 -24.17
N ASP A 424 30.21 -3.65 -24.73
CA ASP A 424 30.83 -2.45 -25.32
C ASP A 424 30.17 -2.05 -26.66
N ASP A 425 29.44 -2.96 -27.31
CA ASP A 425 28.67 -2.69 -28.53
C ASP A 425 27.42 -1.83 -28.26
N ILE A 426 27.19 -1.38 -27.01
CA ILE A 426 26.07 -0.51 -26.61
C ILE A 426 25.99 0.75 -27.48
N VAL A 427 27.13 1.24 -27.97
CA VAL A 427 27.21 2.42 -28.86
C VAL A 427 26.62 2.18 -30.25
N PHE A 428 26.38 0.92 -30.63
CA PHE A 428 25.83 0.52 -31.94
C PHE A 428 24.43 -0.07 -31.85
N PHE A 429 24.15 -0.83 -30.78
CA PHE A 429 22.94 -1.64 -30.64
C PHE A 429 22.14 -1.39 -29.35
N GLY A 430 22.59 -0.48 -28.49
CA GLY A 430 21.93 -0.19 -27.20
C GLY A 430 22.07 -1.30 -26.15
N GLY A 431 21.65 -0.98 -24.92
CA GLY A 431 21.95 -1.79 -23.73
C GLY A 431 21.36 -3.20 -23.79
N LYS A 432 20.08 -3.34 -24.15
CA LYS A 432 19.38 -4.64 -24.17
C LYS A 432 20.00 -5.61 -25.16
N ALA A 433 20.27 -5.17 -26.39
CA ALA A 433 20.83 -6.04 -27.43
C ALA A 433 22.27 -6.46 -27.09
N SER A 434 23.11 -5.53 -26.64
CA SER A 434 24.50 -5.79 -26.27
C SER A 434 24.62 -6.70 -25.03
N ASN A 435 23.79 -6.47 -24.01
CA ASN A 435 23.74 -7.32 -22.81
C ASN A 435 23.18 -8.72 -23.09
N PHE A 436 22.32 -8.88 -24.09
CA PHE A 436 21.80 -10.21 -24.47
C PHE A 436 22.91 -11.14 -25.00
N GLY A 437 23.95 -10.59 -25.63
CA GLY A 437 25.15 -11.35 -26.03
C GLY A 437 25.91 -11.94 -24.83
N LEU A 438 25.93 -11.24 -23.69
CA LEU A 438 26.47 -11.75 -22.43
C LEU A 438 25.65 -12.95 -21.92
N LEU A 439 24.31 -12.86 -21.94
CA LEU A 439 23.42 -13.95 -21.52
C LEU A 439 23.67 -15.22 -22.34
N LEU A 440 23.69 -15.10 -23.67
CA LEU A 440 23.95 -16.22 -24.59
C LEU A 440 25.31 -16.90 -24.37
N ARG A 441 26.31 -16.15 -23.91
CA ARG A 441 27.67 -16.67 -23.71
C ARG A 441 27.84 -17.35 -22.35
N GLU A 442 27.32 -16.74 -21.30
CA GLU A 442 27.57 -17.17 -19.92
C GLU A 442 26.56 -18.23 -19.47
N VAL A 443 25.31 -18.14 -19.93
CA VAL A 443 24.22 -19.06 -19.56
C VAL A 443 23.42 -19.52 -20.79
N PRO A 444 24.07 -20.17 -21.79
CA PRO A 444 23.46 -20.56 -23.06
C PRO A 444 22.27 -21.52 -22.93
N ASP A 445 22.27 -22.37 -21.90
CA ASP A 445 21.19 -23.34 -21.65
C ASP A 445 19.96 -22.68 -20.97
N ASN A 446 20.12 -21.45 -20.47
CA ASN A 446 19.10 -20.67 -19.78
C ASN A 446 18.79 -19.35 -20.52
N THR A 447 19.14 -19.25 -21.79
CA THR A 447 18.84 -18.09 -22.65
C THR A 447 18.40 -18.61 -24.01
N ARG A 448 17.31 -18.09 -24.57
CA ARG A 448 16.85 -18.59 -25.86
C ARG A 448 17.89 -18.35 -26.96
N PRO A 449 18.32 -19.41 -27.66
CA PRO A 449 19.16 -19.24 -28.83
C PRO A 449 18.31 -18.66 -29.97
N LEU A 450 18.97 -17.90 -30.86
CA LEU A 450 18.40 -17.18 -32.02
C LEU A 450 17.82 -15.79 -31.68
N ALA A 451 18.68 -14.79 -31.79
CA ALA A 451 18.31 -13.38 -31.73
C ALA A 451 19.08 -12.56 -32.80
N ARG A 452 18.51 -11.43 -33.21
CA ARG A 452 19.09 -10.46 -34.14
C ARG A 452 19.02 -9.07 -33.54
N ALA A 453 20.04 -8.25 -33.77
CA ALA A 453 20.03 -6.85 -33.39
C ALA A 453 20.03 -5.97 -34.63
N PHE A 454 19.16 -4.97 -34.68
CA PHE A 454 19.18 -3.89 -35.66
C PHE A 454 19.90 -2.69 -35.05
N SER A 455 20.86 -2.13 -35.77
CA SER A 455 21.76 -1.07 -35.29
C SER A 455 21.12 0.31 -35.32
N PHE A 456 21.80 1.29 -34.71
CA PHE A 456 21.45 2.70 -34.86
C PHE A 456 21.60 3.23 -36.29
N ASP A 457 22.32 2.55 -37.20
CA ASP A 457 22.37 2.95 -38.61
C ASP A 457 20.98 2.86 -39.25
N LEU A 458 20.20 1.81 -38.93
CA LEU A 458 18.83 1.66 -39.44
C LEU A 458 17.90 2.76 -38.91
N TRP A 459 18.05 3.10 -37.63
CA TRP A 459 17.32 4.19 -36.98
C TRP A 459 17.66 5.55 -37.59
N ASP A 460 18.94 5.84 -37.76
CA ASP A 460 19.38 7.12 -38.31
C ASP A 460 18.90 7.26 -39.76
N ASP A 461 19.09 6.25 -40.61
CA ASP A 461 18.61 6.27 -41.99
C ASP A 461 17.07 6.37 -42.08
N TYR A 462 16.35 5.77 -41.14
CA TYR A 462 14.89 5.93 -41.06
C TYR A 462 14.49 7.37 -40.72
N LEU A 463 15.22 8.06 -39.85
CA LEU A 463 14.94 9.47 -39.50
C LEU A 463 15.42 10.46 -40.58
N GLU A 464 16.40 10.11 -41.41
CA GLU A 464 16.88 10.95 -42.50
C GLU A 464 15.98 10.94 -43.76
N GLN A 465 14.86 10.21 -43.75
CA GLN A 465 13.92 10.18 -44.87
C GLN A 465 13.13 11.50 -45.00
N GLU A 466 12.81 11.91 -46.23
CA GLU A 466 11.98 13.08 -46.53
C GLU A 466 10.49 12.69 -46.60
N LEU A 467 9.60 13.33 -45.82
CA LEU A 467 8.18 12.94 -45.74
C LEU A 467 7.25 13.71 -46.68
N GLU A 468 7.25 15.06 -46.66
CA GLU A 468 6.55 15.91 -47.64
C GLU A 468 6.76 17.42 -47.31
N ALA A 469 8.00 17.90 -47.19
CA ALA A 469 8.27 19.33 -46.94
C ALA A 469 9.69 19.83 -47.28
N GLU A 470 10.51 19.05 -48.00
CA GLU A 470 11.98 19.26 -48.12
C GLU A 470 12.73 19.22 -46.76
N LEU A 471 12.08 18.76 -45.67
CA LEU A 471 12.70 18.46 -44.38
C LEU A 471 12.75 16.94 -44.19
N THR A 472 13.81 16.46 -43.54
CA THR A 472 13.85 15.08 -43.05
C THR A 472 12.90 14.90 -41.87
N LEU A 473 12.52 13.65 -41.57
CA LEU A 473 11.74 13.34 -40.37
C LEU A 473 12.45 13.85 -39.11
N ARG A 474 13.78 13.71 -39.03
CA ARG A 474 14.59 14.27 -37.93
C ARG A 474 14.42 15.77 -37.77
N GLU A 475 14.62 16.54 -38.85
CA GLU A 475 14.51 18.00 -38.79
C GLU A 475 13.12 18.46 -38.34
N ARG A 476 12.06 17.75 -38.78
CA ARG A 476 10.68 18.03 -38.37
C ARG A 476 10.45 17.74 -36.88
N ILE A 477 11.05 16.67 -36.35
CA ILE A 477 11.01 16.34 -34.92
C ILE A 477 11.75 17.41 -34.11
N ASP A 478 12.99 17.73 -34.50
CA ASP A 478 13.84 18.71 -33.82
C ASP A 478 13.16 20.09 -33.75
N ASP A 479 12.60 20.57 -34.87
CA ASP A 479 11.87 21.85 -34.94
C ASP A 479 10.64 21.86 -34.01
N THR A 480 9.97 20.71 -33.86
CA THR A 480 8.81 20.57 -32.97
C THR A 480 9.23 20.61 -31.50
N LEU A 481 10.36 19.96 -31.16
CA LEU A 481 10.81 19.80 -29.78
C LEU A 481 11.70 20.95 -29.26
N ALA A 482 12.27 21.78 -30.15
CA ALA A 482 13.21 22.84 -29.80
C ALA A 482 12.72 23.88 -28.77
N GLY A 483 11.41 24.00 -28.57
CA GLY A 483 10.79 24.92 -27.61
C GLY A 483 10.75 24.42 -26.16
N TYR A 484 11.06 23.15 -25.92
CA TYR A 484 10.93 22.54 -24.59
C TYR A 484 12.26 22.47 -23.84
N SER A 485 12.21 22.77 -22.54
CA SER A 485 13.34 22.69 -21.61
C SER A 485 12.87 22.13 -20.28
N TRP A 486 13.73 21.45 -19.54
CA TRP A 486 13.43 21.02 -18.18
C TRP A 486 13.54 22.20 -17.19
N PRO A 487 12.58 22.38 -16.26
CA PRO A 487 11.28 21.71 -16.17
C PRO A 487 10.28 22.24 -17.22
N VAL A 488 9.42 21.34 -17.73
CA VAL A 488 8.45 21.66 -18.77
C VAL A 488 7.31 22.52 -18.22
N GLN A 489 7.01 23.64 -18.88
CA GLN A 489 5.96 24.58 -18.44
C GLN A 489 4.55 24.18 -18.90
N ASP A 490 4.42 23.58 -20.09
CA ASP A 490 3.14 23.17 -20.68
C ASP A 490 3.23 21.70 -21.12
N LEU A 491 2.95 20.79 -20.17
CA LEU A 491 2.97 19.34 -20.39
C LEU A 491 1.87 18.89 -21.36
N GLY A 492 0.72 19.57 -21.35
CA GLY A 492 -0.37 19.30 -22.29
C GLY A 492 0.05 19.54 -23.74
N ALA A 493 0.71 20.67 -24.01
CA ALA A 493 1.27 20.95 -25.34
C ALA A 493 2.35 19.92 -25.73
N LEU A 494 3.28 19.62 -24.83
CA LEU A 494 4.33 18.62 -25.09
C LEU A 494 3.75 17.25 -25.42
N SER A 495 2.75 16.79 -24.66
CA SER A 495 2.08 15.51 -24.89
C SER A 495 1.43 15.44 -26.27
N ALA A 496 0.77 16.53 -26.70
CA ALA A 496 0.18 16.63 -28.03
C ALA A 496 1.23 16.65 -29.15
N ASP A 497 2.37 17.29 -28.93
CA ASP A 497 3.49 17.35 -29.88
C ASP A 497 4.15 15.98 -30.03
N LEU A 498 4.45 15.31 -28.92
CA LEU A 498 4.98 13.95 -28.92
C LEU A 498 4.01 12.96 -29.55
N LYS A 499 2.69 13.11 -29.35
CA LYS A 499 1.70 12.29 -30.07
C LYS A 499 1.81 12.48 -31.58
N ARG A 500 1.91 13.73 -32.06
CA ARG A 500 2.08 14.01 -33.49
C ARG A 500 3.35 13.38 -34.05
N ILE A 501 4.45 13.44 -33.31
CA ILE A 501 5.72 12.80 -33.70
C ILE A 501 5.56 11.28 -33.82
N ARG A 502 4.86 10.64 -32.86
CA ARG A 502 4.55 9.20 -32.94
C ARG A 502 3.68 8.88 -34.16
N ASP A 503 2.66 9.69 -34.44
CA ASP A 503 1.80 9.53 -35.63
C ASP A 503 2.66 9.63 -36.92
N TRP A 504 3.65 10.54 -36.99
CA TRP A 504 4.56 10.62 -38.14
C TRP A 504 5.41 9.37 -38.32
N ILE A 505 5.90 8.79 -37.23
CA ILE A 505 6.72 7.57 -37.25
C ILE A 505 5.85 6.33 -37.57
N GLU A 506 4.62 6.25 -37.07
CA GLU A 506 3.78 5.07 -37.27
C GLU A 506 3.11 5.05 -38.65
N ASP A 507 2.63 6.22 -39.12
CA ASP A 507 1.67 6.32 -40.22
C ASP A 507 2.18 7.10 -41.44
N GLU A 508 3.09 8.08 -41.29
CA GLU A 508 3.60 8.89 -42.42
C GLU A 508 4.94 8.35 -42.96
N ALA A 509 5.84 7.95 -42.06
CA ALA A 509 7.18 7.46 -42.39
C ALA A 509 7.21 5.95 -42.57
N ASP A 510 8.08 5.47 -43.46
CA ASP A 510 8.17 4.03 -43.72
C ASP A 510 9.60 3.59 -44.09
N PHE A 511 9.83 2.29 -43.99
CA PHE A 511 11.10 1.70 -44.40
C PHE A 511 11.22 1.75 -45.93
N SER A 512 12.34 2.27 -46.42
CA SER A 512 12.70 2.24 -47.84
C SER A 512 12.80 0.81 -48.37
N GLU A 513 12.74 0.63 -49.70
CA GLU A 513 12.88 -0.70 -50.33
C GLU A 513 14.17 -1.43 -49.90
N LEU A 514 15.28 -0.69 -49.74
CA LEU A 514 16.54 -1.26 -49.27
C LEU A 514 16.44 -1.75 -47.82
N GLN A 515 15.92 -0.90 -46.92
CA GLN A 515 15.73 -1.25 -45.51
C GLN A 515 14.79 -2.45 -45.37
N ARG A 516 13.67 -2.47 -46.11
CA ARG A 516 12.73 -3.59 -46.12
C ARG A 516 13.41 -4.90 -46.54
N SER A 517 14.21 -4.87 -47.61
CA SER A 517 14.95 -6.05 -48.08
C SER A 517 15.96 -6.55 -47.04
N GLU A 518 16.73 -5.66 -46.42
CA GLU A 518 17.72 -6.06 -45.41
C GLU A 518 17.07 -6.56 -44.12
N ILE A 519 15.96 -5.94 -43.69
CA ILE A 519 15.18 -6.40 -42.54
C ILE A 519 14.67 -7.83 -42.77
N LEU A 520 14.04 -8.09 -43.91
CA LEU A 520 13.52 -9.42 -44.24
C LEU A 520 14.64 -10.46 -44.37
N GLU A 521 15.78 -10.11 -44.97
CA GLU A 521 16.94 -11.01 -45.05
C GLU A 521 17.45 -11.38 -43.65
N THR A 522 17.55 -10.41 -42.74
CA THR A 522 17.96 -10.62 -41.36
C THR A 522 16.97 -11.49 -40.58
N LEU A 523 15.67 -11.32 -40.83
CA LEU A 523 14.60 -12.07 -40.15
C LEU A 523 14.34 -13.46 -40.77
N ALA A 524 14.88 -13.78 -41.95
CA ALA A 524 14.67 -15.06 -42.64
C ALA A 524 15.17 -16.29 -41.86
N VAL A 525 15.91 -16.09 -40.76
CA VAL A 525 16.32 -17.16 -39.84
C VAL A 525 15.21 -17.60 -38.88
N PHE A 526 14.19 -16.78 -38.70
CA PHE A 526 13.01 -17.08 -37.88
C PHE A 526 11.97 -17.85 -38.69
N ASP A 527 11.11 -18.60 -38.01
CA ASP A 527 9.92 -19.20 -38.59
C ASP A 527 8.90 -18.10 -38.95
N GLU A 528 8.50 -18.02 -40.22
CA GLU A 528 7.61 -16.99 -40.73
C GLU A 528 6.22 -17.00 -40.07
N ASN A 529 5.77 -18.16 -39.59
CA ASN A 529 4.44 -18.35 -38.99
C ASN A 529 4.45 -18.18 -37.46
N ARG A 530 5.55 -17.70 -36.89
CA ARG A 530 5.69 -17.50 -35.45
C ARG A 530 5.99 -16.03 -35.14
N LYS A 531 5.29 -15.49 -34.14
CA LYS A 531 5.51 -14.11 -33.67
C LYS A 531 6.97 -13.88 -33.25
N ILE A 532 7.54 -12.80 -33.78
CA ILE A 532 8.86 -12.26 -33.43
C ILE A 532 8.65 -11.04 -32.52
N ARG A 533 9.28 -11.03 -31.35
CA ARG A 533 9.28 -9.89 -30.42
C ARG A 533 10.42 -8.94 -30.78
N PHE A 534 10.07 -7.68 -31.02
CA PHE A 534 10.98 -6.57 -31.23
C PHE A 534 11.03 -5.72 -29.96
N ARG A 535 12.19 -5.70 -29.29
CA ARG A 535 12.43 -4.94 -28.05
C ARG A 535 13.26 -3.69 -28.35
N SER A 536 12.84 -2.58 -27.78
CA SER A 536 13.60 -1.32 -27.74
C SER A 536 14.95 -1.52 -27.05
N SER A 537 16.02 -1.01 -27.67
CA SER A 537 17.38 -1.08 -27.13
C SER A 537 18.07 0.26 -27.39
N THR A 538 18.22 1.10 -26.37
CA THR A 538 18.88 2.41 -26.51
C THR A 538 20.22 2.45 -25.76
N ASN A 539 21.11 3.37 -26.12
CA ASN A 539 22.42 3.57 -25.49
C ASN A 539 22.40 4.48 -24.26
N VAL A 540 21.23 5.03 -23.90
CA VAL A 540 21.00 5.75 -22.63
C VAL A 540 20.47 4.83 -21.53
N GLU A 541 19.84 3.72 -21.93
CA GLU A 541 19.45 2.63 -21.02
C GLU A 541 20.70 2.01 -20.39
N ASP A 542 20.58 1.55 -19.14
CA ASP A 542 21.63 0.89 -18.36
C ASP A 542 22.79 1.81 -17.90
N SER A 543 22.56 3.13 -17.85
CA SER A 543 23.46 4.05 -17.14
C SER A 543 23.19 4.05 -15.62
N GLN A 544 24.13 4.57 -14.83
CA GLN A 544 24.01 4.59 -13.36
C GLN A 544 22.76 5.33 -12.84
N PHE A 545 22.16 6.25 -13.61
CA PHE A 545 21.04 7.06 -13.12
C PHE A 545 19.83 7.10 -14.07
N PHE A 546 19.86 6.42 -15.21
CA PHE A 546 18.77 6.40 -16.19
C PHE A 546 18.25 4.97 -16.40
N SER A 547 17.00 4.72 -16.03
CA SER A 547 16.30 3.45 -16.22
C SER A 547 15.31 3.56 -17.39
N GLY A 548 15.37 2.62 -18.34
CA GLY A 548 14.39 2.53 -19.43
C GLY A 548 13.17 1.66 -19.11
N ALA A 549 13.03 1.13 -17.88
CA ALA A 549 11.82 0.40 -17.51
C ALA A 549 10.60 1.27 -17.74
N GLY A 550 9.57 0.71 -18.35
CA GLY A 550 8.31 1.44 -18.58
C GLY A 550 8.35 2.60 -19.57
N LEU A 551 9.53 3.02 -20.05
CA LEU A 551 9.66 4.19 -20.92
C LEU A 551 9.35 3.85 -22.39
N TYR A 552 9.78 2.67 -22.83
CA TYR A 552 9.74 2.26 -24.24
C TYR A 552 8.92 1.00 -24.46
N ASP A 553 8.33 0.89 -25.64
CA ASP A 553 7.49 -0.24 -26.02
C ASP A 553 8.31 -1.38 -26.64
N SER A 554 7.81 -2.60 -26.45
CA SER A 554 8.21 -3.76 -27.24
C SER A 554 6.98 -4.34 -27.93
N LYS A 555 7.06 -4.62 -29.23
CA LYS A 555 5.93 -5.11 -30.03
C LYS A 555 6.27 -6.45 -30.68
N SER A 556 5.26 -7.29 -30.88
CA SER A 556 5.42 -8.53 -31.64
C SER A 556 4.92 -8.32 -33.07
N GLY A 557 5.62 -8.91 -34.05
CA GLY A 557 5.23 -8.91 -35.45
C GLY A 557 5.21 -10.33 -36.04
N CYS A 558 4.36 -10.55 -37.03
CA CYS A 558 4.30 -11.75 -37.84
C CYS A 558 5.06 -11.54 -39.14
N LEU A 559 6.03 -12.41 -39.44
CA LEU A 559 6.81 -12.30 -40.66
C LEU A 559 6.02 -12.75 -41.89
N ALA A 560 5.15 -13.75 -41.74
CA ALA A 560 4.30 -14.23 -42.83
C ALA A 560 3.37 -13.14 -43.40
N ASP A 561 2.83 -12.26 -42.55
CA ASP A 561 1.98 -11.12 -42.97
C ASP A 561 2.72 -10.18 -43.94
N ASP A 562 4.03 -9.96 -43.77
CA ASP A 562 4.82 -9.11 -44.69
C ASP A 562 5.39 -9.88 -45.90
N LEU A 563 5.17 -11.20 -45.97
CA LEU A 563 5.66 -12.08 -47.05
C LEU A 563 4.55 -12.58 -47.98
N ASP A 564 3.29 -12.41 -47.62
CA ASP A 564 2.16 -12.83 -48.44
C ASP A 564 1.81 -11.78 -49.53
N GLU A 565 0.69 -11.99 -50.23
CA GLU A 565 0.33 -11.19 -51.42
C GLU A 565 -0.69 -10.07 -51.12
N ASP A 566 -1.10 -9.87 -49.86
CA ASP A 566 -2.04 -8.82 -49.50
C ASP A 566 -1.65 -8.06 -48.21
N ASP A 567 -2.52 -7.15 -47.78
CA ASP A 567 -2.40 -6.39 -46.53
C ASP A 567 -3.70 -6.57 -45.71
N VAL A 568 -4.39 -7.71 -45.87
CA VAL A 568 -5.73 -7.98 -45.37
C VAL A 568 -5.71 -9.14 -44.35
N GLY A 569 -5.99 -8.79 -43.10
CA GLY A 569 -6.02 -9.77 -42.01
C GLY A 569 -7.09 -10.87 -42.13
N PRO A 570 -7.07 -11.84 -41.20
CA PRO A 570 -6.39 -11.78 -39.91
C PRO A 570 -4.89 -12.10 -39.98
N SER A 571 -4.13 -11.74 -38.94
CA SER A 571 -2.70 -12.08 -38.87
C SER A 571 -2.46 -13.58 -39.00
N ALA A 572 -1.49 -14.00 -39.82
CA ALA A 572 -1.14 -15.39 -40.05
C ALA A 572 -0.58 -16.08 -38.80
N CYS A 573 0.05 -15.31 -37.92
CA CYS A 573 0.59 -15.80 -36.65
C CYS A 573 -0.44 -15.74 -35.49
N ASP A 574 -1.60 -15.11 -35.71
CA ASP A 574 -2.68 -14.98 -34.72
C ASP A 574 -4.03 -14.70 -35.37
N SER A 575 -4.84 -15.75 -35.51
CA SER A 575 -6.16 -15.64 -36.12
C SER A 575 -7.17 -14.81 -35.32
N GLY A 576 -6.87 -14.46 -34.06
CA GLY A 576 -7.69 -13.56 -33.25
C GLY A 576 -7.51 -12.09 -33.60
N GLU A 577 -6.39 -11.72 -34.23
CA GLU A 577 -6.12 -10.36 -34.69
C GLU A 577 -6.72 -10.15 -36.08
N VAL A 578 -7.78 -9.33 -36.16
CA VAL A 578 -8.55 -9.09 -37.40
C VAL A 578 -7.71 -8.41 -38.49
N GLU A 579 -6.71 -7.64 -38.09
CA GLU A 579 -5.77 -6.97 -38.99
C GLU A 579 -4.44 -7.71 -39.00
N GLU A 580 -3.70 -7.59 -40.09
CA GLU A 580 -2.31 -8.01 -40.12
C GLU A 580 -1.46 -7.29 -39.07
N ARG A 581 -0.45 -8.03 -38.60
CA ARG A 581 0.48 -7.60 -37.57
C ARG A 581 1.91 -7.80 -38.06
N GLY A 582 2.22 -7.33 -39.27
CA GLY A 582 3.56 -7.39 -39.89
C GLY A 582 4.71 -6.88 -39.01
N VAL A 583 5.92 -7.36 -39.28
CA VAL A 583 7.19 -6.94 -38.66
C VAL A 583 7.51 -5.47 -38.89
N PHE A 584 7.20 -4.89 -40.06
CA PHE A 584 7.45 -3.46 -40.30
C PHE A 584 6.61 -2.57 -39.40
N ARG A 585 5.32 -2.90 -39.24
CA ARG A 585 4.42 -2.23 -38.30
C ARG A 585 4.95 -2.33 -36.86
N ALA A 586 5.42 -3.51 -36.46
CA ALA A 586 5.98 -3.71 -35.12
C ALA A 586 7.21 -2.83 -34.88
N MET A 587 8.14 -2.77 -35.85
CA MET A 587 9.36 -1.96 -35.74
C MET A 587 9.06 -0.44 -35.71
N ARG A 588 8.14 0.07 -36.53
CA ARG A 588 7.73 1.50 -36.48
C ARG A 588 7.16 1.88 -35.11
N LYS A 589 6.36 1.02 -34.50
CA LYS A 589 5.83 1.24 -33.14
C LYS A 589 6.93 1.23 -32.07
N VAL A 590 7.97 0.40 -32.21
CA VAL A 590 9.14 0.44 -31.33
C VAL A 590 9.89 1.77 -31.48
N TYR A 591 10.09 2.23 -32.72
CA TYR A 591 10.68 3.55 -33.01
C TYR A 591 9.86 4.72 -32.46
N ALA A 592 8.54 4.70 -32.62
CA ALA A 592 7.64 5.72 -32.08
C ALA A 592 7.74 5.81 -30.55
N SER A 593 7.92 4.68 -29.87
CA SER A 593 8.04 4.65 -28.42
C SER A 593 9.24 5.42 -27.86
N PHE A 594 10.26 5.70 -28.69
CA PHE A 594 11.34 6.61 -28.31
C PHE A 594 10.80 7.98 -27.88
N TYR A 595 9.66 8.40 -28.41
CA TYR A 595 8.97 9.67 -28.12
C TYR A 595 7.72 9.48 -27.25
N ASN A 596 7.65 8.43 -26.44
CA ASN A 596 6.66 8.35 -25.36
C ASN A 596 6.87 9.51 -24.37
N LEU A 597 5.79 10.01 -23.77
CA LEU A 597 5.85 11.21 -22.91
C LEU A 597 6.89 11.06 -21.79
N ASN A 598 6.81 9.97 -21.04
CA ASN A 598 7.74 9.73 -19.94
C ASN A 598 9.17 9.44 -20.42
N ALA A 599 9.34 8.81 -21.58
CA ALA A 599 10.66 8.57 -22.17
C ALA A 599 11.37 9.88 -22.54
N PHE A 600 10.63 10.80 -23.18
CA PHE A 600 11.17 12.10 -23.56
C PHE A 600 11.43 12.99 -22.34
N LEU A 601 10.48 13.05 -21.38
CA LEU A 601 10.66 13.81 -20.15
C LEU A 601 11.90 13.37 -19.37
N GLU A 602 12.16 12.07 -19.31
CA GLU A 602 13.34 11.57 -18.61
C GLU A 602 14.63 12.02 -19.31
N ARG A 603 14.72 11.91 -20.63
CA ARG A 603 15.86 12.41 -21.40
C ARG A 603 16.06 13.92 -21.20
N LEU A 604 14.97 14.68 -21.23
CA LEU A 604 14.99 16.13 -21.03
C LEU A 604 15.44 16.51 -19.61
N ARG A 605 14.99 15.77 -18.58
CA ARG A 605 15.36 15.96 -17.16
C ARG A 605 16.87 15.78 -16.95
N PHE A 606 17.46 14.78 -17.60
CA PHE A 606 18.90 14.51 -17.56
C PHE A 606 19.72 15.36 -18.54
N GLY A 607 19.09 16.22 -19.35
CA GLY A 607 19.76 17.04 -20.35
C GLY A 607 20.45 16.21 -21.44
N VAL A 608 19.89 15.05 -21.79
CA VAL A 608 20.42 14.15 -22.83
C VAL A 608 20.27 14.81 -24.19
N ASP A 609 21.36 14.84 -24.96
CA ASP A 609 21.35 15.25 -26.36
C ASP A 609 20.78 14.12 -27.23
N GLU A 610 19.63 14.35 -27.86
CA GLU A 610 18.98 13.35 -28.72
C GLU A 610 19.82 12.97 -29.96
N GLY A 611 20.79 13.81 -30.36
CA GLY A 611 21.75 13.48 -31.41
C GLY A 611 22.78 12.41 -31.00
N GLU A 612 23.02 12.26 -29.69
CA GLU A 612 23.97 11.28 -29.13
C GLU A 612 23.31 9.95 -28.78
N VAL A 613 21.97 9.84 -28.87
CA VAL A 613 21.22 8.64 -28.51
C VAL A 613 20.34 8.14 -29.66
N GLY A 614 19.96 6.87 -29.62
CA GLY A 614 19.12 6.26 -30.65
C GLY A 614 18.31 5.08 -30.16
N MET A 615 17.50 4.53 -31.06
CA MET A 615 16.68 3.34 -30.81
C MET A 615 17.10 2.19 -31.74
N ALA A 616 17.91 1.26 -31.21
CA ALA A 616 18.19 -0.02 -31.84
C ALA A 616 17.08 -1.01 -31.46
N ILE A 617 17.03 -2.16 -32.16
CA ILE A 617 15.97 -3.16 -31.95
C ILE A 617 16.57 -4.55 -31.75
N LEU A 618 16.26 -5.18 -30.63
CA LEU A 618 16.54 -6.60 -30.38
C LEU A 618 15.34 -7.44 -30.82
N ALA A 619 15.54 -8.33 -31.79
CA ALA A 619 14.54 -9.27 -32.30
C ALA A 619 14.83 -10.70 -31.81
N HIS A 620 13.85 -11.33 -31.16
CA HIS A 620 13.88 -12.74 -30.76
C HIS A 620 12.45 -13.32 -30.78
N TYR A 621 12.27 -14.63 -30.65
CA TYR A 621 10.91 -15.19 -30.57
C TYR A 621 10.12 -14.65 -29.38
N SER A 622 8.83 -14.40 -29.58
CA SER A 622 7.95 -14.09 -28.46
C SER A 622 7.76 -15.30 -27.53
N TYR A 623 7.29 -15.00 -26.33
CA TYR A 623 6.76 -15.95 -25.36
C TYR A 623 5.24 -15.89 -25.50
N PRO A 624 4.58 -16.85 -26.17
CA PRO A 624 3.13 -16.89 -26.23
C PRO A 624 2.57 -17.19 -24.84
N ASP A 625 1.55 -16.45 -24.43
CA ASP A 625 1.00 -16.53 -23.08
C ASP A 625 0.49 -17.94 -22.75
N GLU A 626 0.00 -18.68 -23.76
CA GLU A 626 -0.58 -20.02 -23.57
C GLU A 626 0.43 -21.10 -23.15
N ILE A 627 1.72 -20.84 -23.33
CA ILE A 627 2.79 -21.79 -22.97
C ILE A 627 3.65 -21.32 -21.80
N GLU A 628 3.38 -20.12 -21.26
CA GLU A 628 4.10 -19.66 -20.08
C GLU A 628 3.65 -20.44 -18.84
N LEU A 629 4.62 -20.92 -18.07
CA LEU A 629 4.42 -21.57 -16.78
C LEU A 629 4.68 -20.59 -15.62
N ALA A 630 5.64 -19.68 -15.81
CA ALA A 630 5.90 -18.62 -14.86
C ALA A 630 6.54 -17.40 -15.53
N ASN A 631 6.23 -16.22 -14.99
CA ASN A 631 6.83 -14.95 -15.35
C ASN A 631 7.38 -14.31 -14.07
N GLY A 632 8.58 -13.73 -14.13
CA GLY A 632 9.16 -13.14 -12.93
C GLY A 632 10.35 -12.22 -13.13
N VAL A 633 10.69 -11.56 -12.03
CA VAL A 633 11.86 -10.69 -11.90
C VAL A 633 12.70 -11.14 -10.71
N VAL A 634 14.01 -10.94 -10.82
CA VAL A 634 14.98 -11.26 -9.76
C VAL A 634 15.76 -10.02 -9.42
N ARG A 635 15.83 -9.68 -8.15
CA ARG A 635 16.70 -8.64 -7.59
C ARG A 635 17.83 -9.31 -6.82
N LEU A 636 19.07 -9.02 -7.22
CA LEU A 636 20.27 -9.54 -6.58
C LEU A 636 21.05 -8.40 -5.95
N GLU A 637 21.19 -8.43 -4.63
CA GLU A 637 22.16 -7.58 -3.94
C GLU A 637 23.52 -8.27 -3.90
N TYR A 638 24.49 -7.74 -4.63
CA TYR A 638 25.85 -8.25 -4.66
C TYR A 638 26.70 -7.53 -3.61
N ASP A 639 26.94 -8.19 -2.46
CA ASP A 639 27.91 -7.80 -1.43
C ASP A 639 28.87 -8.96 -1.08
N SER A 640 29.96 -8.62 -0.40
CA SER A 640 31.00 -9.51 0.10
C SER A 640 30.60 -10.38 1.31
N GLU A 641 29.58 -9.98 2.08
CA GLU A 641 29.20 -10.65 3.34
C GLU A 641 27.91 -11.48 3.28
N VAL A 642 26.86 -10.99 2.62
CA VAL A 642 25.57 -11.68 2.48
C VAL A 642 25.06 -11.52 1.06
N LYS A 643 24.62 -12.63 0.44
CA LYS A 643 24.11 -12.64 -0.92
C LYS A 643 22.65 -13.05 -0.90
N LEU A 644 21.79 -12.05 -0.90
CA LEU A 644 20.35 -12.21 -0.92
C LEU A 644 19.84 -12.03 -2.34
N VAL A 645 19.14 -13.05 -2.83
CA VAL A 645 18.40 -12.98 -4.09
C VAL A 645 16.93 -12.92 -3.75
N GLN A 646 16.24 -11.87 -4.17
CA GLN A 646 14.79 -11.80 -4.08
C GLN A 646 14.21 -12.15 -5.46
N VAL A 647 13.27 -13.09 -5.49
CA VAL A 647 12.58 -13.54 -6.70
C VAL A 647 11.10 -13.23 -6.53
N VAL A 648 10.54 -12.51 -7.50
CA VAL A 648 9.10 -12.21 -7.55
C VAL A 648 8.51 -12.90 -8.77
N SER A 649 7.53 -13.78 -8.55
CA SER A 649 6.99 -14.69 -9.57
C SER A 649 5.48 -14.64 -9.67
N GLN A 650 4.94 -14.89 -10.87
CA GLN A 650 3.53 -15.19 -11.11
C GLN A 650 3.39 -16.48 -11.92
N PRO A 651 2.34 -17.30 -11.70
CA PRO A 651 2.06 -18.43 -12.55
C PRO A 651 1.51 -17.95 -13.91
N GLY A 652 1.91 -18.65 -14.96
CA GLY A 652 1.54 -18.30 -16.33
C GLY A 652 2.21 -17.02 -16.83
N ALA A 653 1.53 -16.36 -17.79
CA ALA A 653 1.95 -15.08 -18.35
C ALA A 653 1.54 -13.86 -17.53
N ASN A 654 0.88 -14.07 -16.38
CA ASN A 654 0.43 -13.01 -15.50
C ASN A 654 1.59 -12.07 -15.15
N SER A 655 1.31 -10.78 -15.19
CA SER A 655 2.35 -9.78 -14.96
C SER A 655 2.70 -9.72 -13.47
N VAL A 656 3.99 -9.80 -13.16
CA VAL A 656 4.50 -9.44 -11.81
C VAL A 656 4.53 -7.93 -11.61
N THR A 657 4.61 -7.16 -12.70
CA THR A 657 4.72 -5.69 -12.67
C THR A 657 3.38 -4.98 -12.76
N ASN A 658 2.35 -5.60 -13.32
CA ASN A 658 1.00 -5.07 -13.33
C ASN A 658 0.01 -6.22 -13.19
N PRO A 659 -0.06 -6.84 -12.00
CA PRO A 659 -0.92 -8.00 -11.82
C PRO A 659 -2.38 -7.64 -12.06
N ASP A 660 -3.11 -8.58 -12.66
CA ASP A 660 -4.56 -8.49 -12.71
C ASP A 660 -5.16 -8.38 -11.30
N VAL A 661 -6.36 -7.83 -11.20
CA VAL A 661 -7.05 -7.66 -9.91
C VAL A 661 -7.13 -9.00 -9.17
N GLY A 662 -6.56 -9.05 -7.96
CA GLY A 662 -6.49 -10.26 -7.12
C GLY A 662 -5.31 -11.20 -7.41
N ALA A 663 -4.53 -10.96 -8.47
CA ALA A 663 -3.33 -11.73 -8.77
C ALA A 663 -2.13 -11.24 -7.93
N ARG A 664 -2.08 -11.63 -6.67
CA ARG A 664 -0.90 -11.30 -5.83
C ARG A 664 0.31 -12.14 -6.25
N PRO A 665 1.50 -11.55 -6.53
CA PRO A 665 2.68 -12.31 -6.90
C PRO A 665 3.25 -13.09 -5.70
N GLU A 666 4.06 -14.10 -6.00
CA GLU A 666 4.90 -14.79 -5.03
C GLU A 666 6.17 -13.98 -4.77
N VAL A 667 6.66 -13.98 -3.52
CA VAL A 667 7.98 -13.47 -3.14
C VAL A 667 8.78 -14.60 -2.48
N VAL A 668 9.93 -14.92 -3.05
CA VAL A 668 10.88 -15.92 -2.56
C VAL A 668 12.24 -15.26 -2.32
N GLU A 669 12.88 -15.58 -1.21
CA GLU A 669 14.26 -15.21 -0.93
C GLU A 669 15.17 -16.42 -1.08
N ILE A 670 16.17 -16.34 -1.97
CA ILE A 670 17.21 -17.35 -2.11
C ILE A 670 18.46 -16.85 -1.38
N PHE A 671 18.86 -17.59 -0.34
CA PHE A 671 20.09 -17.32 0.40
C PHE A 671 21.28 -18.06 -0.21
N ASP A 672 22.40 -17.36 -0.36
CA ASP A 672 23.66 -17.89 -0.90
C ASP A 672 23.50 -18.61 -2.26
N TYR A 673 22.52 -18.16 -3.05
CA TYR A 673 22.16 -18.73 -4.36
C TYR A 673 21.69 -20.20 -4.33
N GLY A 674 21.34 -20.73 -3.16
CA GLY A 674 20.91 -22.12 -3.00
C GLY A 674 19.50 -22.24 -2.44
N THR A 675 19.35 -22.00 -1.14
CA THR A 675 18.11 -22.32 -0.44
C THR A 675 17.07 -21.22 -0.59
N ALA A 676 15.92 -21.58 -1.17
CA ALA A 676 14.76 -20.72 -1.33
C ALA A 676 13.87 -20.74 -0.07
N PHE A 677 13.43 -19.56 0.36
CA PHE A 677 12.48 -19.36 1.45
C PHE A 677 11.29 -18.57 0.93
N LEU A 678 10.10 -19.14 1.03
CA LEU A 678 8.87 -18.45 0.68
C LEU A 678 8.58 -17.34 1.70
N ARG A 679 8.50 -16.10 1.22
CA ARG A 679 8.07 -14.95 2.02
C ARG A 679 6.60 -14.64 1.79
N GLU A 680 6.17 -14.78 0.55
CA GLU A 680 4.80 -14.52 0.14
C GLU A 680 4.36 -15.51 -0.93
N ARG A 681 3.20 -16.14 -0.72
CA ARG A 681 2.64 -17.09 -1.70
C ARG A 681 1.82 -16.36 -2.75
N ALA A 682 2.02 -16.72 -4.03
CA ALA A 682 1.19 -16.23 -5.13
C ALA A 682 -0.30 -16.58 -4.90
N GLY A 683 -1.17 -15.60 -5.11
CA GLY A 683 -2.61 -15.74 -4.95
C GLY A 683 -3.27 -16.64 -5.99
N LEU A 684 -2.60 -16.85 -7.14
CA LEU A 684 -3.08 -17.64 -8.26
C LEU A 684 -2.68 -19.13 -8.21
N LEU A 685 -1.95 -19.57 -7.17
CA LEU A 685 -1.49 -20.96 -7.10
C LEU A 685 -2.58 -21.93 -6.62
N PRO A 686 -2.75 -23.11 -7.29
CA PRO A 686 -3.64 -24.17 -6.84
C PRO A 686 -3.23 -24.75 -5.48
N ASP A 687 -4.13 -25.50 -4.86
CA ASP A 687 -3.95 -25.97 -3.50
C ASP A 687 -2.94 -27.10 -3.36
N GLY A 688 -2.21 -27.07 -2.26
CA GLY A 688 -1.05 -27.94 -2.03
C GLY A 688 0.15 -27.59 -2.90
N VAL A 689 0.06 -26.59 -3.79
CA VAL A 689 1.20 -26.00 -4.49
C VAL A 689 1.66 -24.78 -3.70
N GLU A 690 2.83 -24.92 -3.08
CA GLU A 690 3.40 -23.88 -2.22
C GLU A 690 4.16 -22.80 -3.02
N PHE A 691 4.76 -23.19 -4.14
CA PHE A 691 5.61 -22.34 -4.95
C PHE A 691 5.17 -22.26 -6.43
N VAL A 692 5.43 -21.13 -7.08
CA VAL A 692 5.21 -20.91 -8.53
C VAL A 692 6.13 -21.81 -9.35
N MET A 693 7.36 -22.00 -8.89
CA MET A 693 8.33 -22.91 -9.50
C MET A 693 8.73 -24.00 -8.51
N THR A 694 9.42 -25.04 -8.98
CA THR A 694 9.95 -26.07 -8.07
C THR A 694 11.19 -25.56 -7.34
N GLU A 695 11.54 -26.18 -6.21
CA GLU A 695 12.79 -25.86 -5.50
C GLU A 695 14.01 -25.95 -6.42
N GLU A 696 14.08 -26.96 -7.30
CA GLU A 696 15.16 -27.13 -8.28
C GLU A 696 15.23 -25.97 -9.29
N ASP A 697 14.08 -25.39 -9.66
CA ASP A 697 14.05 -24.22 -10.53
C ASP A 697 14.65 -22.98 -9.82
N TYR A 698 14.33 -22.76 -8.54
CA TYR A 698 14.91 -21.64 -7.77
C TYR A 698 16.41 -21.84 -7.54
N GLU A 699 16.85 -23.06 -7.24
CA GLU A 699 18.29 -23.38 -7.15
C GLU A 699 19.01 -23.08 -8.48
N THR A 700 18.39 -23.48 -9.60
CA THR A 700 18.91 -23.20 -10.95
C THR A 700 18.98 -21.70 -11.20
N LEU A 701 17.91 -20.96 -10.89
CA LEU A 701 17.85 -19.51 -11.05
C LEU A 701 18.90 -18.80 -10.19
N GLY A 702 19.08 -19.22 -8.93
CA GLY A 702 20.13 -18.73 -8.04
C GLY A 702 21.53 -18.91 -8.65
N SER A 703 21.83 -20.09 -9.18
CA SER A 703 23.10 -20.37 -9.85
C SER A 703 23.31 -19.54 -11.12
N VAL A 704 22.26 -19.35 -11.93
CA VAL A 704 22.28 -18.54 -13.15
C VAL A 704 22.59 -17.07 -12.82
N VAL A 705 21.85 -16.45 -11.91
CA VAL A 705 22.05 -15.03 -11.57
C VAL A 705 23.40 -14.78 -10.90
N LYS A 706 23.91 -15.74 -10.13
CA LYS A 706 25.29 -15.70 -9.61
C LYS A 706 26.32 -15.63 -10.73
N THR A 707 26.21 -16.53 -11.70
CA THR A 707 27.14 -16.62 -12.83
C THR A 707 27.13 -15.32 -13.63
N LEU A 708 25.94 -14.79 -13.90
CA LEU A 708 25.77 -13.52 -14.60
C LEU A 708 26.32 -12.33 -13.81
N ALA A 709 26.13 -12.28 -12.49
CA ALA A 709 26.67 -11.21 -11.65
C ALA A 709 28.19 -11.21 -11.59
N GLU A 710 28.82 -12.40 -11.52
CA GLU A 710 30.26 -12.54 -11.59
C GLU A 710 30.81 -12.13 -12.96
N ALA A 711 30.13 -12.54 -14.05
CA ALA A 711 30.50 -12.17 -15.40
C ALA A 711 30.37 -10.65 -15.64
N TYR A 712 29.27 -10.04 -15.18
CA TYR A 712 29.05 -8.59 -15.24
C TYR A 712 30.16 -7.84 -14.49
N ARG A 713 30.48 -8.25 -13.26
CA ARG A 713 31.56 -7.67 -12.45
C ARG A 713 32.91 -7.72 -13.18
N VAL A 714 33.25 -8.87 -13.77
CA VAL A 714 34.51 -9.06 -14.51
C VAL A 714 34.54 -8.21 -15.77
N PHE A 715 33.44 -8.19 -16.52
CA PHE A 715 33.32 -7.43 -17.77
C PHE A 715 33.52 -5.93 -17.51
N HIS A 716 32.83 -5.37 -16.53
CA HIS A 716 32.94 -3.96 -16.17
C HIS A 716 34.16 -3.61 -15.31
N GLY A 717 35.08 -4.56 -15.08
CA GLY A 717 36.31 -4.31 -14.32
C GLY A 717 36.09 -3.91 -12.86
N LEU A 718 34.97 -4.29 -12.27
CA LEU A 718 34.60 -3.95 -10.89
C LEU A 718 35.45 -4.75 -9.88
N ALA A 719 35.89 -4.10 -8.80
CA ALA A 719 36.67 -4.72 -7.74
C ALA A 719 35.88 -5.85 -7.04
N GLU A 720 36.57 -6.83 -6.44
CA GLU A 720 35.92 -7.99 -5.78
C GLU A 720 34.99 -7.58 -4.62
N ASN A 721 35.27 -6.46 -3.97
CA ASN A 721 34.49 -5.89 -2.86
C ASN A 721 33.52 -4.80 -3.31
N SER A 722 33.23 -4.70 -4.61
CA SER A 722 32.22 -3.75 -5.11
C SER A 722 30.84 -4.18 -4.64
N ARG A 723 30.02 -3.21 -4.21
CA ARG A 723 28.61 -3.39 -3.91
C ARG A 723 27.78 -2.86 -5.06
N PHE A 724 26.88 -3.68 -5.60
CA PHE A 724 25.96 -3.29 -6.66
C PHE A 724 24.71 -4.17 -6.64
N VAL A 725 23.64 -3.70 -7.26
CA VAL A 725 22.38 -4.44 -7.37
C VAL A 725 22.12 -4.73 -8.83
N LEU A 726 21.83 -5.99 -9.16
CA LEU A 726 21.39 -6.38 -10.50
C LEU A 726 19.93 -6.79 -10.46
N GLU A 727 19.22 -6.47 -11.53
CA GLU A 727 17.89 -6.99 -11.80
C GLU A 727 17.93 -7.89 -13.04
N PHE A 728 17.17 -8.99 -12.99
CA PHE A 728 17.00 -9.91 -14.09
C PHE A 728 15.52 -10.11 -14.36
N GLU A 729 15.14 -10.20 -15.63
CA GLU A 729 13.82 -10.71 -16.01
C GLU A 729 13.96 -12.16 -16.48
N TYR A 730 13.07 -13.04 -16.05
CA TYR A 730 13.05 -14.43 -16.48
C TYR A 730 11.65 -14.89 -16.89
N LYS A 731 11.61 -15.99 -17.64
CA LYS A 731 10.41 -16.71 -18.05
C LYS A 731 10.63 -18.20 -17.82
N LYS A 732 9.55 -18.92 -17.55
CA LYS A 732 9.51 -20.39 -17.58
C LYS A 732 8.45 -20.80 -18.56
N VAL A 733 8.83 -21.56 -19.58
CA VAL A 733 7.93 -22.05 -20.65
C VAL A 733 7.95 -23.56 -20.78
N ASP A 734 9.07 -24.18 -20.39
CA ASP A 734 9.22 -25.63 -20.37
C ASP A 734 9.47 -26.11 -18.93
N PRO A 735 8.95 -27.29 -18.53
CA PRO A 735 9.26 -27.86 -17.22
C PRO A 735 10.78 -28.04 -17.02
N GLY A 736 11.32 -27.50 -15.93
CA GLY A 736 12.74 -27.58 -15.56
C GLY A 736 13.66 -26.63 -16.31
N VAL A 737 13.14 -25.70 -17.12
CA VAL A 737 13.94 -24.69 -17.84
C VAL A 737 13.48 -23.30 -17.47
N VAL A 738 14.33 -22.59 -16.71
CA VAL A 738 14.16 -21.16 -16.42
C VAL A 738 15.05 -20.37 -17.38
N GLU A 739 14.44 -19.49 -18.16
CA GLU A 739 15.14 -18.68 -19.17
C GLU A 739 15.26 -17.23 -18.69
N VAL A 740 16.48 -16.70 -18.62
CA VAL A 740 16.75 -15.27 -18.37
C VAL A 740 16.74 -14.52 -19.70
N LYS A 741 15.96 -13.45 -19.77
CA LYS A 741 15.77 -12.66 -21.00
C LYS A 741 16.33 -11.24 -20.94
N GLN A 742 16.74 -10.79 -19.75
CA GLN A 742 17.31 -9.47 -19.54
C GLN A 742 18.14 -9.46 -18.25
N LEU A 743 19.22 -8.69 -18.25
CA LEU A 743 19.91 -8.25 -17.03
C LEU A 743 20.12 -6.73 -17.09
N ARG A 744 20.16 -6.07 -15.94
CA ARG A 744 20.53 -4.65 -15.82
C ARG A 744 21.04 -4.30 -14.44
N LEU A 745 21.79 -3.19 -14.35
CA LEU A 745 22.22 -2.58 -13.09
C LEU A 745 21.09 -1.73 -12.51
N ILE A 746 20.81 -1.87 -11.21
CA ILE A 746 19.95 -0.94 -10.48
C ILE A 746 20.81 0.18 -9.88
N PRO A 747 20.55 1.45 -10.21
CA PRO A 747 21.13 2.62 -9.56
C PRO A 747 21.06 2.56 -8.03
N ARG A 748 22.15 2.93 -7.34
CA ARG A 748 22.10 3.33 -5.92
C ARG A 748 22.41 4.81 -5.84
N VAL A 749 21.48 5.60 -5.31
CA VAL A 749 21.69 7.02 -5.02
C VAL A 749 22.16 7.13 -3.57
N GLU A 750 23.40 7.55 -3.36
CA GLU A 750 23.92 7.88 -2.04
C GLU A 750 23.66 9.37 -1.75
N PHE A 751 23.03 9.68 -0.61
CA PHE A 751 22.74 11.05 -0.21
C PHE A 751 23.77 11.59 0.80
N GLY A 752 23.94 12.91 0.86
CA GLY A 752 24.56 13.61 1.99
C GLY A 752 26.09 13.69 1.98
N ALA A 753 26.80 12.93 1.15
CA ALA A 753 28.27 12.97 1.02
C ALA A 753 29.01 12.97 2.39
N GLY A 754 28.52 12.17 3.35
CA GLY A 754 29.06 12.10 4.72
C GLY A 754 28.46 13.10 5.73
N LYS A 755 27.43 13.84 5.35
CA LYS A 755 26.60 14.67 6.24
C LYS A 755 25.20 14.07 6.38
N LYS A 756 24.58 14.27 7.54
CA LYS A 756 23.18 13.91 7.82
C LYS A 756 22.35 15.15 8.10
N VAL A 757 21.04 15.08 7.93
CA VAL A 757 20.11 16.16 8.36
C VAL A 757 19.29 15.65 9.52
N PHE A 758 19.47 16.28 10.67
CA PHE A 758 18.56 16.13 11.80
C PHE A 758 17.34 17.03 11.56
N VAL A 759 16.19 16.41 11.38
CA VAL A 759 14.89 17.06 11.31
C VAL A 759 14.36 17.11 12.75
N GLY A 760 14.27 18.34 13.27
CA GLY A 760 13.86 18.61 14.65
C GLY A 760 12.37 18.33 14.88
N GLY A 761 11.81 18.93 15.92
CA GLY A 761 10.40 18.75 16.26
C GLY A 761 10.11 19.01 17.72
N TYR A 762 8.91 18.65 18.16
CA TYR A 762 8.53 18.71 19.56
C TYR A 762 8.49 17.29 20.15
N ALA A 763 8.76 17.19 21.45
CA ALA A 763 8.62 15.96 22.20
C ALA A 763 8.00 16.30 23.55
N SER A 764 6.77 15.83 23.79
CA SER A 764 6.13 15.92 25.10
C SER A 764 5.76 14.53 25.57
N PHE A 765 6.54 13.98 26.50
CA PHE A 765 6.32 12.64 27.03
C PHE A 765 6.45 12.64 28.55
N ILE A 766 5.57 11.89 29.20
CA ILE A 766 5.75 11.50 30.59
C ILE A 766 6.31 10.10 30.60
N GLN A 767 7.29 9.85 31.46
CA GLN A 767 7.88 8.54 31.69
C GLN A 767 6.78 7.54 32.01
N SER A 768 6.43 6.75 31.00
CA SER A 768 5.56 5.59 31.10
C SER A 768 6.45 4.35 31.20
N PRO A 769 6.12 3.35 32.04
CA PRO A 769 6.84 2.10 32.06
C PRO A 769 6.57 1.30 30.79
N LEU A 770 7.24 1.66 29.71
CA LEU A 770 7.45 0.73 28.61
C LEU A 770 8.42 -0.33 29.13
N GLY A 771 7.86 -1.52 29.41
CA GLY A 771 8.65 -2.74 29.54
C GLY A 771 9.56 -2.91 28.33
N GLU A 772 10.73 -3.49 28.53
CA GLU A 772 11.76 -3.73 27.53
C GLU A 772 11.22 -3.94 26.10
N ARG A 773 11.61 -3.04 25.19
CA ARG A 773 11.67 -3.30 23.76
C ARG A 773 13.12 -3.57 23.38
N SER A 774 13.68 -4.67 23.88
CA SER A 774 14.99 -5.18 23.43
C SER A 774 14.90 -6.63 22.97
N ALA A 775 14.21 -6.87 21.84
CA ALA A 775 14.48 -8.02 20.97
C ALA A 775 13.75 -7.91 19.62
N LEU A 776 13.97 -6.85 18.83
CA LEU A 776 13.71 -6.88 17.37
C LEU A 776 14.82 -7.67 16.62
N GLY A 777 15.19 -8.82 17.19
CA GLY A 777 16.26 -9.69 16.68
C GLY A 777 16.28 -11.10 17.27
N SER A 778 15.28 -11.52 18.05
CA SER A 778 15.13 -12.91 18.50
C SER A 778 14.00 -13.57 17.72
N THR A 779 14.31 -14.65 17.01
CA THR A 779 13.36 -15.50 16.27
C THR A 779 12.63 -16.50 17.18
N ASP A 780 12.60 -16.27 18.49
CA ASP A 780 11.97 -17.18 19.46
C ASP A 780 10.58 -16.66 19.89
N PRO A 781 9.48 -17.25 19.38
CA PRO A 781 8.11 -16.84 19.75
C PRO A 781 7.74 -17.15 21.21
N ASP A 782 8.58 -17.87 21.96
CA ASP A 782 8.34 -18.21 23.37
C ASP A 782 9.07 -17.27 24.36
N PHE A 783 9.76 -16.22 23.89
CA PHE A 783 10.48 -15.27 24.74
C PHE A 783 9.76 -13.90 24.80
N ILE A 784 9.04 -13.66 25.89
CA ILE A 784 8.23 -12.45 26.13
C ILE A 784 8.91 -11.58 27.19
N PRO A 785 9.17 -10.27 26.96
CA PRO A 785 9.80 -9.39 27.94
C PRO A 785 8.91 -9.18 29.17
N VAL A 786 9.50 -9.21 30.36
CA VAL A 786 8.82 -9.04 31.65
C VAL A 786 8.86 -7.57 32.06
N VAL A 787 7.76 -7.00 32.53
CA VAL A 787 7.78 -5.69 33.22
C VAL A 787 8.41 -5.93 34.60
N GLU A 788 9.68 -5.55 34.78
CA GLU A 788 10.41 -5.79 36.04
C GLU A 788 10.09 -4.77 37.16
N ASN A 789 9.46 -3.63 36.83
CA ASN A 789 9.28 -2.50 37.76
C ASN A 789 7.92 -2.53 38.51
N SER A 790 7.93 -2.24 39.81
CA SER A 790 6.72 -2.03 40.64
C SER A 790 6.05 -0.68 40.42
N VAL A 791 4.76 -0.55 40.79
CA VAL A 791 4.03 0.73 40.72
C VAL A 791 4.69 1.86 41.52
N PHE A 792 5.44 1.52 42.57
CA PHE A 792 6.22 2.48 43.36
C PHE A 792 7.44 3.00 42.58
N GLU A 793 8.21 2.11 41.97
CA GLU A 793 9.34 2.51 41.11
C GLU A 793 8.86 3.36 39.94
N VAL A 794 7.74 2.97 39.32
CA VAL A 794 7.08 3.79 38.30
C VAL A 794 6.73 5.17 38.83
N HIS A 795 6.15 5.27 40.03
CA HIS A 795 5.74 6.54 40.62
C HIS A 795 6.92 7.45 40.97
N TYR A 796 7.90 6.92 41.69
CA TYR A 796 9.06 7.68 42.18
C TYR A 796 10.05 8.05 41.09
N THR A 797 9.99 7.42 39.92
CA THR A 797 10.86 7.79 38.81
C THR A 797 10.19 8.74 37.83
N LYS A 798 8.87 9.01 37.95
CA LYS A 798 8.12 9.84 36.99
C LYS A 798 8.81 11.16 36.66
N THR A 799 8.97 11.34 35.36
CA THR A 799 9.57 12.51 34.76
C THR A 799 8.83 12.85 33.47
N LYS A 800 8.39 14.09 33.30
CA LYS A 800 7.76 14.61 32.09
C LYS A 800 8.72 15.56 31.40
N PHE A 801 9.00 15.33 30.13
CA PHE A 801 9.81 16.21 29.30
C PHE A 801 8.92 16.91 28.27
N ASN A 802 9.20 18.18 28.03
CA ASN A 802 8.69 19.00 26.95
C ASN A 802 9.92 19.63 26.27
N LEU A 803 10.36 19.01 25.19
CA LEU A 803 11.58 19.39 24.46
C LEU A 803 11.20 19.90 23.07
N ARG A 804 11.85 20.98 22.63
CA ARG A 804 11.84 21.43 21.23
C ARG A 804 13.23 21.20 20.66
N PHE A 805 13.30 20.49 19.56
CA PHE A 805 14.52 20.19 18.82
C PHE A 805 14.62 21.07 17.58
N GLY A 806 15.78 21.69 17.40
CA GLY A 806 16.08 22.46 16.19
C GLY A 806 16.65 21.58 15.10
N SER A 807 16.18 21.75 13.86
CA SER A 807 16.74 21.03 12.71
C SER A 807 18.16 21.49 12.41
N ARG A 808 19.09 20.58 12.08
CA ARG A 808 20.51 20.89 11.83
C ARG A 808 21.15 19.94 10.81
N ILE A 809 22.16 20.42 10.09
CA ILE A 809 23.06 19.56 9.29
C ILE A 809 24.18 19.06 10.20
N LEU A 810 24.35 17.75 10.27
CA LEU A 810 25.34 17.06 11.09
C LEU A 810 26.54 16.67 10.22
N GLU A 811 27.76 17.09 10.60
CA GLU A 811 29.00 16.75 9.91
C GLU A 811 30.03 16.19 10.90
N SER A 812 30.42 14.93 10.72
CA SER A 812 31.32 14.24 11.65
C SER A 812 32.67 14.96 11.79
N GLY A 813 33.07 15.26 13.02
CA GLY A 813 34.41 15.73 13.37
C GLY A 813 34.72 17.19 13.02
N LYS A 814 33.72 17.99 12.60
CA LYS A 814 33.95 19.42 12.31
C LYS A 814 33.74 20.35 13.50
N GLU A 815 32.78 20.11 14.40
CA GLU A 815 32.62 20.80 15.70
C GLU A 815 31.76 19.93 16.64
N PRO A 816 32.03 19.87 17.97
CA PRO A 816 31.12 19.20 18.90
C PRO A 816 29.79 19.96 18.97
N ILE A 817 28.69 19.31 18.63
CA ILE A 817 27.35 19.89 18.74
C ILE A 817 27.05 20.16 20.22
N GLN A 818 26.90 21.44 20.59
CA GLN A 818 26.65 21.83 21.99
C GLN A 818 25.30 21.31 22.50
N THR A 819 24.23 21.39 21.70
CA THR A 819 22.91 20.79 21.95
C THR A 819 22.03 20.83 20.69
N LEU A 820 21.18 19.80 20.49
CA LEU A 820 20.10 19.75 19.49
C LEU A 820 18.78 20.33 20.03
N VAL A 821 18.69 20.53 21.35
CA VAL A 821 17.50 21.04 22.04
C VAL A 821 17.53 22.57 22.08
N GLU A 822 16.50 23.20 21.52
CA GLU A 822 16.27 24.66 21.50
C GLU A 822 15.45 25.15 22.70
N GLU A 823 14.43 24.38 23.11
CA GLU A 823 13.62 24.64 24.31
C GLU A 823 13.58 23.38 25.16
N TRP A 824 13.79 23.53 26.46
CA TRP A 824 13.87 22.42 27.41
C TRP A 824 13.10 22.77 28.68
N ASP A 825 11.96 22.10 28.84
CA ASP A 825 11.17 22.12 30.06
C ASP A 825 10.95 20.68 30.52
N TRP A 826 11.21 20.39 31.79
CA TRP A 826 10.89 19.06 32.32
C TRP A 826 10.43 19.15 33.77
N THR A 827 9.52 18.25 34.13
CA THR A 827 8.91 18.14 35.44
C THR A 827 9.24 16.78 36.01
N TYR A 828 9.63 16.69 37.28
CA TYR A 828 9.94 15.42 37.93
C TYR A 828 9.31 15.34 39.31
N HIS A 829 9.03 14.11 39.76
CA HIS A 829 8.63 13.86 41.14
C HIS A 829 9.83 14.09 42.08
N ASP A 830 9.68 14.99 43.04
CA ASP A 830 10.63 15.29 44.11
C ASP A 830 9.90 15.24 45.45
N SER A 831 10.03 14.14 46.18
CA SER A 831 9.68 14.08 47.60
C SER A 831 8.24 14.55 47.93
N GLY A 832 7.30 14.28 47.01
CA GLY A 832 5.89 14.64 47.13
C GLY A 832 5.51 16.01 46.56
N GLU A 833 6.40 16.62 45.77
CA GLU A 833 6.15 17.77 44.92
C GLU A 833 6.51 17.45 43.46
N ALA A 834 5.82 18.10 42.50
CA ALA A 834 6.20 18.03 41.08
C ALA A 834 7.04 19.26 40.74
N VAL A 835 8.36 19.09 40.67
CA VAL A 835 9.30 20.19 40.43
C VAL A 835 9.52 20.35 38.94
N THR A 836 9.24 21.55 38.43
CA THR A 836 9.50 21.90 37.03
C THR A 836 10.78 22.71 36.91
N TRP A 837 11.66 22.29 36.01
CA TRP A 837 12.84 23.01 35.62
C TRP A 837 12.69 23.53 34.19
N SER A 838 13.01 24.82 34.02
CA SER A 838 13.00 25.53 32.73
C SER A 838 14.36 26.20 32.53
N GLY A 839 15.06 25.87 31.45
CA GLY A 839 16.43 26.37 31.18
C GLY A 839 17.11 25.61 30.04
N GLY A 840 18.32 26.00 29.62
CA GLY A 840 19.06 25.24 28.60
C GLY A 840 19.92 24.13 29.24
N PRO A 841 20.13 22.97 28.59
CA PRO A 841 20.84 21.82 29.18
C PRO A 841 22.20 22.16 29.81
N SER A 842 22.90 23.18 29.30
CA SER A 842 24.16 23.69 29.83
C SER A 842 24.10 24.29 31.24
N ASP A 843 22.91 24.64 31.72
CA ASP A 843 22.69 25.21 33.06
C ASP A 843 22.53 24.12 34.14
N LEU A 844 22.49 22.84 33.74
CA LEU A 844 22.35 21.69 34.64
C LEU A 844 23.70 21.28 35.26
N LEU A 845 23.64 20.85 36.52
CA LEU A 845 24.81 20.35 37.23
C LEU A 845 25.34 19.08 36.54
N GLY A 846 26.66 18.99 36.37
CA GLY A 846 27.28 17.82 35.75
C GLY A 846 26.87 17.59 34.28
N PHE A 847 26.37 18.62 33.59
CA PHE A 847 26.03 18.50 32.17
C PHE A 847 27.26 18.15 31.33
N GLU A 848 27.18 17.03 30.62
CA GLU A 848 28.18 16.56 29.66
C GLU A 848 27.48 16.25 28.33
N ALA A 849 27.92 16.93 27.27
CA ALA A 849 27.59 16.57 25.91
C ALA A 849 28.75 15.75 25.34
N THR A 850 28.46 14.52 24.92
CA THR A 850 29.44 13.65 24.25
C THR A 850 29.04 13.43 22.81
N GLU A 851 29.97 13.68 21.90
CA GLU A 851 29.85 13.35 20.49
C GLU A 851 30.97 12.36 20.14
N ASP A 852 30.58 11.17 19.69
CA ASP A 852 31.50 10.27 18.98
C ASP A 852 31.05 10.15 17.52
N SER A 853 31.74 9.36 16.69
CA SER A 853 31.37 9.23 15.28
C SER A 853 29.94 8.73 15.06
N ASN A 854 29.29 8.20 16.10
CA ASN A 854 28.10 7.37 16.01
C ASN A 854 26.94 7.80 16.96
N ARG A 855 27.12 8.76 17.88
CA ARG A 855 26.03 9.32 18.73
C ARG A 855 26.33 10.73 19.26
N ILE A 856 25.26 11.42 19.66
CA ILE A 856 25.31 12.61 20.52
C ILE A 856 24.58 12.29 21.83
N ALA A 857 25.25 12.14 22.96
CA ALA A 857 24.56 11.91 24.24
C ALA A 857 24.67 13.13 25.15
N TYR A 858 23.53 13.51 25.75
CA TYR A 858 23.43 14.54 26.78
C TYR A 858 23.25 13.88 28.13
N ARG A 859 24.18 14.10 29.04
CA ARG A 859 24.12 13.58 30.41
C ARG A 859 24.04 14.72 31.40
N TRP A 860 23.21 14.62 32.42
CA TRP A 860 23.15 15.62 33.49
C TRP A 860 22.78 15.01 34.83
N LEU A 861 23.05 15.77 35.89
CA LEU A 861 22.84 15.37 37.27
C LEU A 861 21.87 16.33 37.97
N VAL A 862 21.00 15.76 38.80
CA VAL A 862 20.25 16.50 39.83
C VAL A 862 20.66 15.94 41.19
N GLU A 863 21.09 16.84 42.08
CA GLU A 863 21.43 16.54 43.47
C GLU A 863 20.42 17.24 44.36
N ASP A 864 19.59 16.45 45.06
CA ASP A 864 18.76 16.91 46.16
C ASP A 864 19.29 16.36 47.50
N SER A 865 18.80 16.90 48.61
CA SER A 865 19.02 16.33 49.93
C SER A 865 18.53 14.88 50.08
N GLU A 866 17.53 14.44 49.31
CA GLU A 866 16.91 13.12 49.42
C GLU A 866 17.33 12.10 48.33
N PHE A 867 17.86 12.55 47.19
CA PHE A 867 18.27 11.66 46.10
C PHE A 867 19.31 12.27 45.15
N PHE A 868 19.93 11.41 44.37
CA PHE A 868 20.76 11.70 43.21
C PHE A 868 20.09 11.15 41.96
N MET A 869 19.98 11.96 40.90
CA MET A 869 19.43 11.54 39.61
C MET A 869 20.45 11.77 38.52
N GLU A 870 20.76 10.73 37.75
CA GLU A 870 21.52 10.80 36.51
C GLU A 870 20.57 10.56 35.34
N SER A 871 20.60 11.42 34.34
CA SER A 871 19.78 11.28 33.14
C SER A 871 20.65 11.35 31.91
N GLU A 872 20.35 10.51 30.92
CA GLU A 872 21.01 10.51 29.62
C GLU A 872 19.97 10.53 28.50
N LEU A 873 20.03 11.55 27.65
CA LEU A 873 19.27 11.65 26.41
C LEU A 873 20.22 11.34 25.25
N SER A 874 19.99 10.25 24.52
CA SER A 874 20.82 9.83 23.40
C SER A 874 19.97 9.42 22.18
N PRO A 875 20.26 9.94 20.97
CA PRO A 875 19.68 9.44 19.74
C PRO A 875 20.17 8.04 19.37
N ARG A 876 19.25 7.15 18.99
CA ARG A 876 19.57 5.81 18.43
C ARG A 876 19.79 5.88 16.91
N TRP A 877 20.69 6.74 16.45
CA TRP A 877 20.96 6.84 15.01
C TRP A 877 21.57 5.56 14.43
N TYR A 878 22.14 4.67 15.26
CA TYR A 878 22.80 3.44 14.81
C TYR A 878 21.92 2.17 14.84
N ASP A 879 21.02 1.99 15.82
CA ASP A 879 20.21 0.74 15.89
C ASP A 879 19.09 0.68 14.84
N SER A 880 18.77 1.82 14.22
CA SER A 880 17.71 1.92 13.22
C SER A 880 18.23 1.80 11.79
N ASP A 881 19.20 2.62 11.37
CA ASP A 881 19.83 2.56 10.04
C ASP A 881 21.10 3.44 9.97
N PRO A 882 22.33 2.88 9.93
CA PRO A 882 23.56 3.67 9.87
C PRO A 882 23.68 4.50 8.57
N ASP A 883 22.99 4.11 7.49
CA ASP A 883 23.02 4.77 6.19
C ASP A 883 21.94 5.86 6.03
N ALA A 884 21.08 6.05 7.04
CA ALA A 884 20.03 7.08 7.00
C ALA A 884 20.59 8.50 6.84
N PHE A 885 20.11 9.20 5.81
CA PHE A 885 20.44 10.60 5.53
C PHE A 885 19.62 11.57 6.38
N LEU A 886 18.32 11.32 6.50
CA LEU A 886 17.42 12.05 7.38
C LEU A 886 17.33 11.36 8.73
N VAL A 887 17.25 12.16 9.78
CA VAL A 887 17.23 11.70 11.16
C VAL A 887 16.19 12.49 11.92
N PHE A 888 15.23 11.80 12.55
CA PHE A 888 14.10 12.44 13.21
C PHE A 888 14.23 12.41 14.73
N ALA A 889 13.60 13.38 15.40
CA ALA A 889 13.60 13.48 16.86
C ALA A 889 12.95 12.26 17.55
N ASP A 890 12.06 11.53 16.88
CA ASP A 890 11.41 10.33 17.41
C ASP A 890 12.33 9.10 17.57
N SER A 891 13.57 9.21 17.07
CA SER A 891 14.62 8.21 17.26
C SER A 891 15.43 8.37 18.56
N LEU A 892 15.06 9.31 19.43
CA LEU A 892 15.75 9.61 20.69
C LEU A 892 15.37 8.64 21.82
N LYS A 893 16.35 8.20 22.62
CA LYS A 893 16.17 7.43 23.85
C LYS A 893 16.51 8.29 25.06
N LEU A 894 15.72 8.18 26.12
CA LEU A 894 16.01 8.77 27.42
C LEU A 894 16.15 7.68 28.49
N SER A 895 17.27 7.66 29.20
CA SER A 895 17.44 6.87 30.42
C SER A 895 17.51 7.77 31.65
N VAL A 896 16.84 7.37 32.73
CA VAL A 896 16.83 8.08 34.02
C VAL A 896 17.17 7.10 35.14
N GLU A 897 18.30 7.30 35.78
CA GLU A 897 18.74 6.55 36.96
C GLU A 897 18.52 7.40 38.22
N ARG A 898 17.88 6.84 39.25
CA ARG A 898 17.67 7.54 40.54
C ARG A 898 18.22 6.72 41.71
N ILE A 899 18.95 7.39 42.58
CA ILE A 899 19.57 6.83 43.79
C ILE A 899 19.09 7.64 45.00
N TYR A 900 18.25 7.04 45.84
CA TYR A 900 17.73 7.69 47.05
C TYR A 900 18.70 7.58 48.24
N ALA A 901 18.70 8.60 49.11
CA ALA A 901 19.52 8.66 50.33
C ALA A 901 18.95 7.82 51.49
N GLU A 902 17.64 7.59 51.50
CA GLU A 902 16.91 6.76 52.48
C GLU A 902 16.06 5.70 51.75
N ASP A 903 15.76 4.59 52.44
CA ASP A 903 15.00 3.47 51.89
C ASP A 903 13.59 3.93 51.45
N ARG A 904 13.18 3.49 50.25
CA ARG A 904 11.83 3.72 49.70
C ARG A 904 11.09 2.40 49.52
N PRO A 905 9.76 2.40 49.50
CA PRO A 905 8.99 1.21 49.16
C PRO A 905 9.30 0.85 47.71
N ALA A 906 9.98 -0.27 47.52
CA ALA A 906 10.22 -0.87 46.21
C ALA A 906 9.92 -2.36 46.37
N GLY A 907 9.21 -2.93 45.40
CA GLY A 907 8.93 -4.36 45.35
C GLY A 907 9.35 -4.90 43.99
N THR A 908 9.88 -6.11 43.93
CA THR A 908 10.00 -6.82 42.65
C THR A 908 8.68 -7.53 42.32
N TYR A 909 8.41 -7.73 41.04
CA TYR A 909 7.22 -8.38 40.49
C TYR A 909 6.74 -9.57 41.36
N SER A 910 5.46 -9.56 41.75
CA SER A 910 4.73 -10.58 42.55
C SER A 910 4.87 -10.59 44.09
N PHE A 911 5.62 -9.68 44.72
CA PHE A 911 5.75 -9.68 46.19
C PHE A 911 5.06 -8.49 46.87
N ASP A 912 4.35 -8.79 47.97
CA ASP A 912 3.76 -7.81 48.88
C ASP A 912 4.85 -6.86 49.42
N PRO A 913 4.84 -5.55 49.07
CA PRO A 913 5.88 -4.62 49.50
C PRO A 913 5.97 -4.48 51.03
N VAL A 914 4.92 -4.86 51.75
CA VAL A 914 4.90 -4.92 53.23
C VAL A 914 5.88 -5.96 53.78
N ASN A 915 6.11 -7.07 53.06
CA ASN A 915 6.85 -8.22 53.54
C ASN A 915 8.26 -8.37 52.94
N ASN A 916 8.61 -7.56 51.95
CA ASN A 916 9.87 -7.68 51.21
C ASN A 916 10.40 -6.30 50.78
N PRO A 917 10.73 -5.39 51.72
CA PRO A 917 11.37 -4.12 51.38
C PRO A 917 12.72 -4.40 50.70
N VAL A 918 13.02 -3.70 49.60
CA VAL A 918 14.35 -3.73 48.99
C VAL A 918 15.32 -3.03 49.95
N GLU A 919 16.18 -3.81 50.61
CA GLU A 919 17.36 -3.27 51.30
C GLU A 919 18.40 -2.89 50.23
N HIS A 920 18.64 -1.58 50.07
CA HIS A 920 19.80 -0.97 49.42
C HIS A 920 20.04 -1.23 47.91
N GLU A 921 20.27 -0.10 47.24
CA GLU A 921 21.10 0.11 46.03
C GLU A 921 20.46 -0.16 44.66
N THR A 922 19.96 0.95 44.09
CA THR A 922 19.70 1.27 42.66
C THR A 922 18.30 0.94 42.14
N VAL A 923 17.51 1.97 41.89
CA VAL A 923 16.34 1.89 40.99
C VAL A 923 16.82 2.35 39.63
N ASP A 924 17.34 1.41 38.83
CA ASP A 924 17.75 1.65 37.44
C ASP A 924 16.51 1.48 36.55
N THR A 925 16.12 2.57 35.88
CA THR A 925 14.93 2.54 35.05
C THR A 925 15.21 3.22 33.70
N SER A 926 15.44 2.41 32.67
CA SER A 926 15.60 2.90 31.31
C SER A 926 14.27 2.81 30.55
N PHE A 927 13.89 3.86 29.82
CA PHE A 927 12.65 3.89 29.05
C PHE A 927 12.87 4.38 27.62
N GLU A 928 11.88 4.15 26.76
CA GLU A 928 11.79 4.77 25.44
C GLU A 928 10.71 5.85 25.50
N ALA A 929 10.94 7.00 24.88
CA ALA A 929 9.98 8.10 24.86
C ALA A 929 9.07 7.97 23.64
N ASP A 930 7.77 8.23 23.82
CA ASP A 930 6.82 8.38 22.71
C ASP A 930 6.88 9.82 22.20
N PHE A 931 7.25 10.01 20.93
CA PHE A 931 7.42 11.34 20.32
C PHE A 931 6.18 11.75 19.55
N VAL A 932 5.81 13.03 19.65
CA VAL A 932 4.72 13.64 18.90
C VAL A 932 5.28 14.78 18.08
N THR A 933 5.40 14.58 16.78
CA THR A 933 5.97 15.56 15.84
C THR A 933 5.06 16.77 15.58
N LYS A 934 3.78 16.71 16.00
CA LYS A 934 2.80 17.79 15.85
C LYS A 934 2.68 18.68 17.10
N LEU A 935 2.59 19.99 16.86
CA LEU A 935 2.15 20.98 17.85
C LEU A 935 0.63 20.84 18.06
N GLY A 936 0.21 20.25 19.17
CA GLY A 936 -1.20 20.23 19.57
C GLY A 936 -1.43 19.54 20.91
N GLU A 937 -1.94 20.30 21.89
CA GLU A 937 -2.43 19.75 23.18
C GLU A 937 -3.79 19.03 23.06
N GLY A 938 -4.35 18.89 21.86
CA GLY A 938 -5.71 18.40 21.65
C GLY A 938 -5.76 17.04 20.97
N ASP A 939 -6.41 16.09 21.64
CA ASP A 939 -6.81 14.74 21.18
C ASP A 939 -5.79 13.61 21.32
N ARG A 940 -5.35 13.37 22.56
CA ARG A 940 -4.61 12.15 22.97
C ARG A 940 -5.47 10.86 23.08
N PHE A 941 -6.79 10.90 22.89
CA PHE A 941 -7.67 9.80 23.32
C PHE A 941 -8.63 9.21 22.27
N GLU A 942 -8.61 9.67 21.02
CA GLU A 942 -9.64 9.28 20.04
C GLU A 942 -9.59 7.79 19.64
N ASN A 943 -8.42 7.16 19.82
CA ASN A 943 -8.16 5.75 19.49
C ASN A 943 -7.94 4.84 20.71
N GLU A 944 -8.20 5.31 21.93
CA GLU A 944 -7.90 4.60 23.17
C GLU A 944 -9.13 3.95 23.83
N VAL A 945 -8.92 2.84 24.54
CA VAL A 945 -9.97 2.08 25.22
C VAL A 945 -10.13 2.56 26.65
N ARG A 946 -11.19 3.33 26.89
CA ARG A 946 -11.55 3.81 28.24
C ARG A 946 -11.73 2.65 29.23
N GLN A 947 -11.01 2.73 30.33
CA GLN A 947 -11.07 1.84 31.49
C GLN A 947 -11.76 2.53 32.66
N VAL A 948 -12.50 1.74 33.44
CA VAL A 948 -13.00 2.15 34.76
C VAL A 948 -12.62 1.06 35.74
N ARG A 949 -12.07 1.44 36.89
CA ARG A 949 -11.82 0.56 38.04
C ARG A 949 -12.45 1.16 39.28
N SER A 950 -13.13 0.33 40.06
CA SER A 950 -13.76 0.72 41.30
C SER A 950 -13.28 -0.18 42.43
N PHE A 951 -12.86 0.43 43.53
CA PHE A 951 -12.33 -0.25 44.70
C PHE A 951 -13.10 0.19 45.94
N THR A 952 -13.38 -0.75 46.85
CA THR A 952 -14.04 -0.46 48.12
C THR A 952 -13.22 -1.07 49.25
N GLY A 953 -12.72 -0.21 50.13
CA GLY A 953 -11.95 -0.59 51.30
C GLY A 953 -12.84 -1.08 52.44
N VAL A 954 -12.25 -1.82 53.39
CA VAL A 954 -12.94 -2.31 54.59
C VAL A 954 -13.42 -1.19 55.52
N ASP A 955 -12.82 0.00 55.40
CA ASP A 955 -13.12 1.18 56.20
C ASP A 955 -14.22 2.08 55.60
N GLY A 956 -14.88 1.64 54.53
CA GLY A 956 -15.94 2.41 53.84
C GLY A 956 -15.42 3.45 52.85
N ILE A 957 -14.14 3.35 52.48
CA ILE A 957 -13.50 4.18 51.44
C ILE A 957 -13.84 3.62 50.06
N GLU A 958 -14.23 4.49 49.13
CA GLU A 958 -14.53 4.14 47.74
C GLU A 958 -13.59 4.89 46.81
N ILE A 959 -12.94 4.18 45.88
CA ILE A 959 -12.06 4.76 44.86
C ILE A 959 -12.61 4.38 43.49
N GLU A 960 -12.89 5.36 42.64
CA GLU A 960 -13.19 5.15 41.22
C GLU A 960 -12.10 5.81 40.38
N SER A 961 -11.45 5.04 39.52
CA SER A 961 -10.40 5.51 38.63
C SER A 961 -10.79 5.29 37.17
N ILE A 962 -10.62 6.32 36.36
CA ILE A 962 -10.91 6.32 34.93
C ILE A 962 -9.61 6.69 34.20
N PHE A 963 -9.22 5.82 33.28
CA PHE A 963 -7.97 5.91 32.53
C PHE A 963 -8.12 5.20 31.19
N TYR A 964 -7.08 5.15 30.38
CA TYR A 964 -7.13 4.61 29.03
C TYR A 964 -6.04 3.55 28.79
N PHE A 965 -6.38 2.61 27.91
CA PHE A 965 -5.47 1.60 27.35
C PHE A 965 -5.34 1.79 25.84
N PRO A 966 -4.27 1.30 25.20
CA PRO A 966 -4.22 1.24 23.76
C PRO A 966 -5.25 0.22 23.23
N LYS A 967 -5.65 0.38 21.96
CA LYS A 967 -6.48 -0.62 21.28
C LYS A 967 -5.75 -1.97 21.24
N LYS A 968 -6.48 -3.06 21.51
CA LYS A 968 -5.92 -4.41 21.55
C LYS A 968 -5.34 -4.80 20.17
N PRO A 969 -4.11 -5.36 20.09
CA PRO A 969 -3.55 -5.90 18.85
C PRO A 969 -4.36 -7.11 18.34
N ASN A 970 -4.29 -7.36 17.03
CA ASN A 970 -4.97 -8.49 16.39
C ASN A 970 -4.43 -9.87 16.84
N TRP A 971 -3.17 -9.96 17.29
CA TRP A 971 -2.58 -11.16 17.88
C TRP A 971 -2.76 -11.16 19.40
N THR A 972 -3.36 -12.21 19.97
CA THR A 972 -3.90 -12.16 21.35
C THR A 972 -3.40 -13.24 22.30
N ILE A 973 -2.37 -14.00 21.94
CA ILE A 973 -1.67 -14.89 22.86
C ILE A 973 -0.50 -14.10 23.44
N GLY A 974 -0.66 -13.40 24.57
CA GLY A 974 0.48 -12.69 25.16
C GLY A 974 0.23 -11.24 25.64
N TYR A 975 -0.82 -10.57 25.18
CA TYR A 975 -0.93 -9.12 25.32
C TYR A 975 -1.12 -8.64 26.77
N THR A 976 -0.33 -7.65 27.19
CA THR A 976 -0.48 -6.88 28.44
C THR A 976 -0.66 -5.40 28.08
N ALA A 977 -1.81 -4.83 28.40
CA ALA A 977 -2.12 -3.43 28.13
C ALA A 977 -1.41 -2.51 29.14
N HIS A 978 -0.72 -1.47 28.65
CA HIS A 978 -0.14 -0.42 29.50
C HIS A 978 -1.09 0.78 29.60
N LEU A 979 -0.84 1.66 30.57
CA LEU A 979 -1.55 2.94 30.71
C LEU A 979 -1.12 3.89 29.59
N THR A 980 -2.08 4.47 28.88
CA THR A 980 -1.82 5.52 27.88
C THR A 980 -2.15 6.93 28.39
N GLY A 981 -3.11 7.05 29.32
CA GLY A 981 -3.38 8.31 30.01
C GLY A 981 -4.48 8.20 31.07
N TRP A 982 -4.58 9.23 31.92
CA TRP A 982 -5.60 9.36 32.96
C TRP A 982 -6.73 10.29 32.51
N ASP A 983 -7.97 9.96 32.88
CA ASP A 983 -9.09 10.92 32.87
C ASP A 983 -9.18 11.55 34.26
N ARG A 984 -9.48 10.73 35.28
CA ARG A 984 -9.56 11.15 36.69
C ARG A 984 -9.63 9.97 37.65
N THR A 985 -9.28 10.22 38.91
CA THR A 985 -9.58 9.33 40.04
C THR A 985 -10.36 10.08 41.13
N THR A 986 -11.45 9.50 41.64
CA THR A 986 -12.24 10.03 42.75
C THR A 986 -12.14 9.12 43.96
N ILE A 987 -11.80 9.67 45.12
CA ILE A 987 -11.70 8.96 46.40
C ILE A 987 -12.71 9.55 47.39
N LEU A 988 -13.58 8.70 47.93
CA LEU A 988 -14.63 9.05 48.88
C LEU A 988 -14.41 8.36 50.23
N GLY A 989 -14.77 9.03 51.31
CA GLY A 989 -14.79 8.44 52.66
C GLY A 989 -13.47 8.48 53.43
N LEU A 990 -12.35 8.84 52.79
CA LEU A 990 -11.04 9.00 53.44
C LEU A 990 -10.93 10.32 54.20
N THR A 991 -11.49 11.38 53.64
CA THR A 991 -11.57 12.75 54.20
C THR A 991 -13.02 13.23 54.24
N ASN A 992 -13.28 14.38 54.89
CA ASN A 992 -14.62 14.98 54.95
C ASN A 992 -15.14 15.42 53.56
N GLU A 993 -14.23 15.81 52.68
CA GLU A 993 -14.49 16.15 51.28
C GLU A 993 -13.98 15.05 50.34
N ALA A 994 -14.54 14.95 49.14
CA ALA A 994 -14.08 14.01 48.12
C ALA A 994 -12.73 14.45 47.55
N ILE A 995 -11.78 13.53 47.39
CA ILE A 995 -10.52 13.81 46.70
C ILE A 995 -10.73 13.50 45.23
N THR A 996 -10.41 14.46 44.35
CA THR A 996 -10.38 14.25 42.90
C THR A 996 -8.95 14.45 42.43
N LEU A 997 -8.42 13.49 41.68
CA LEU A 997 -7.10 13.54 41.08
C LEU A 997 -7.25 13.58 39.57
N GLU A 998 -6.68 14.60 38.94
CA GLU A 998 -6.63 14.83 37.49
C GLU A 998 -5.17 14.88 37.01
N SER A 999 -4.22 15.18 37.89
CA SER A 999 -2.78 15.19 37.62
C SER A 999 -2.25 13.78 37.34
N GLU A 1000 -1.51 13.64 36.24
CA GLU A 1000 -0.80 12.40 35.91
C GLU A 1000 0.31 12.08 36.92
N PHE A 1001 0.91 13.09 37.58
CA PHE A 1001 1.93 12.87 38.61
C PHE A 1001 1.32 12.22 39.85
N ALA A 1002 0.10 12.59 40.22
CA ALA A 1002 -0.61 12.06 41.38
C ALA A 1002 -1.12 10.61 41.22
N GLN A 1003 -1.02 10.00 40.04
CA GLN A 1003 -1.67 8.72 39.73
C GLN A 1003 -0.75 7.75 38.96
N SER A 1004 -0.44 6.58 39.50
CA SER A 1004 0.37 5.55 38.83
C SER A 1004 -0.40 4.25 38.64
N TYR A 1005 -0.10 3.55 37.54
CA TYR A 1005 -0.65 2.25 37.18
C TYR A 1005 0.48 1.30 36.82
N ALA A 1006 0.43 0.07 37.32
CA ALA A 1006 1.30 -1.02 36.87
C ALA A 1006 0.47 -2.31 36.70
N PRO A 1007 0.45 -2.92 35.51
CA PRO A 1007 -0.20 -4.20 35.28
C PRO A 1007 0.73 -5.39 35.59
N GLU A 1008 0.15 -6.50 36.05
CA GLU A 1008 0.77 -7.82 35.90
C GLU A 1008 0.61 -8.31 34.46
N HIS A 1009 1.30 -9.40 34.11
CA HIS A 1009 1.16 -10.10 32.85
C HIS A 1009 -0.31 -10.39 32.50
N HIS A 1010 -0.71 -10.01 31.30
CA HIS A 1010 -2.09 -10.02 30.79
C HIS A 1010 -3.10 -9.20 31.60
N ASN A 1011 -2.61 -8.21 32.35
CA ASN A 1011 -3.41 -7.41 33.28
C ASN A 1011 -4.19 -8.29 34.29
N PHE A 1012 -3.67 -9.48 34.63
CA PHE A 1012 -4.34 -10.38 35.59
C PHE A 1012 -4.39 -9.83 37.01
N GLY A 1013 -3.40 -9.01 37.35
CA GLY A 1013 -3.36 -8.14 38.51
C GLY A 1013 -3.09 -6.71 38.05
N GLU A 1014 -3.61 -5.75 38.80
CA GLU A 1014 -3.44 -4.33 38.51
C GLU A 1014 -3.15 -3.60 39.81
N TYR A 1015 -2.14 -2.75 39.78
CA TYR A 1015 -1.68 -1.99 40.92
C TYR A 1015 -1.83 -0.50 40.64
N PHE A 1016 -2.35 0.23 41.63
CA PHE A 1016 -2.51 1.67 41.54
C PHE A 1016 -1.83 2.34 42.73
N LEU A 1017 -1.20 3.48 42.49
CA LEU A 1017 -0.67 4.33 43.55
C LEU A 1017 -1.17 5.75 43.34
N PHE A 1018 -1.82 6.31 44.35
CA PHE A 1018 -2.36 7.66 44.33
C PHE A 1018 -1.67 8.52 45.39
N GLU A 1019 -1.14 9.67 45.00
CA GLU A 1019 -0.45 10.62 45.88
C GLU A 1019 -1.12 12.00 45.77
N PRO A 1020 -2.16 12.29 46.60
CA PRO A 1020 -2.97 13.50 46.47
C PRO A 1020 -2.21 14.82 46.55
N ARG A 1021 -1.03 14.84 47.19
CA ARG A 1021 -0.18 16.05 47.32
C ARG A 1021 0.40 16.54 45.99
N LEU A 1022 0.46 15.67 44.98
CA LEU A 1022 0.97 15.99 43.64
C LEU A 1022 -0.11 16.54 42.69
N ASP A 1023 -1.31 16.79 43.22
CA ASP A 1023 -2.42 17.34 42.47
C ASP A 1023 -2.82 18.71 43.04
N ASP A 1024 -2.49 19.77 42.29
CA ASP A 1024 -2.77 21.15 42.68
C ASP A 1024 -4.28 21.44 42.87
N SER A 1025 -5.17 20.58 42.36
CA SER A 1025 -6.61 20.71 42.55
C SER A 1025 -7.10 20.24 43.93
N VAL A 1026 -6.28 19.50 44.68
CA VAL A 1026 -6.63 19.01 46.02
C VAL A 1026 -6.49 20.13 47.05
N ALA A 1027 -7.58 20.42 47.77
CA ALA A 1027 -7.61 21.53 48.73
C ALA A 1027 -6.63 21.32 49.91
N GLU A 1028 -5.98 22.40 50.37
CA GLU A 1028 -5.09 22.37 51.56
C GLU A 1028 -5.77 21.78 52.81
N SER A 1029 -7.08 21.98 52.97
CA SER A 1029 -7.85 21.38 54.06
C SER A 1029 -7.93 19.85 53.98
N VAL A 1030 -8.01 19.29 52.78
CA VAL A 1030 -7.99 17.84 52.53
C VAL A 1030 -6.59 17.30 52.80
N LEU A 1031 -5.54 17.99 52.32
CA LEU A 1031 -4.15 17.60 52.59
C LEU A 1031 -3.84 17.60 54.10
N ALA A 1032 -4.32 18.59 54.85
CA ALA A 1032 -4.16 18.63 56.31
C ALA A 1032 -4.90 17.49 57.04
N GLU A 1033 -6.05 17.04 56.51
CA GLU A 1033 -6.74 15.85 57.03
C GLU A 1033 -5.93 14.57 56.75
N LEU A 1034 -5.37 14.41 55.55
CA LEU A 1034 -4.51 13.28 55.19
C LEU A 1034 -3.23 13.25 56.03
N GLU A 1035 -2.59 14.41 56.28
CA GLU A 1035 -1.44 14.52 57.17
C GLU A 1035 -1.79 14.12 58.61
N ALA A 1036 -2.97 14.50 59.11
CA ALA A 1036 -3.43 14.09 60.43
C ALA A 1036 -3.71 12.58 60.55
N LEU A 1037 -4.04 11.93 59.42
CA LEU A 1037 -4.20 10.49 59.29
C LEU A 1037 -2.87 9.77 58.98
N ASP A 1038 -1.77 10.51 58.79
CA ASP A 1038 -0.48 9.98 58.33
C ASP A 1038 -0.63 9.15 57.04
N VAL A 1039 -1.35 9.72 56.06
CA VAL A 1039 -1.55 9.16 54.72
C VAL A 1039 -0.88 10.07 53.70
N MET A 1040 0.25 9.60 53.17
CA MET A 1040 0.97 10.22 52.06
C MET A 1040 0.47 9.68 50.71
N GLN A 1041 0.37 8.36 50.58
CA GLN A 1041 -0.10 7.69 49.37
C GLN A 1041 -1.17 6.65 49.68
N ILE A 1042 -1.97 6.32 48.67
CA ILE A 1042 -2.98 5.27 48.71
C ILE A 1042 -2.57 4.22 47.69
N TYR A 1043 -2.26 3.01 48.17
CA TYR A 1043 -1.80 1.90 47.36
C TYR A 1043 -2.92 0.86 47.19
N VAL A 1044 -3.36 0.64 45.96
CA VAL A 1044 -4.39 -0.33 45.65
C VAL A 1044 -3.78 -1.57 45.03
N THR A 1045 -4.07 -2.73 45.63
CA THR A 1045 -3.71 -4.05 45.12
C THR A 1045 -4.97 -4.83 44.78
N PRO A 1046 -4.87 -5.99 44.08
CA PRO A 1046 -6.02 -6.85 43.83
C PRO A 1046 -6.78 -7.22 45.12
N GLY A 1047 -7.90 -6.52 45.36
CA GLY A 1047 -8.82 -6.75 46.46
C GLY A 1047 -8.55 -5.99 47.78
N ILE A 1048 -7.54 -5.13 47.87
CA ILE A 1048 -7.21 -4.40 49.12
C ILE A 1048 -6.78 -2.95 48.82
N ILE A 1049 -7.21 -2.01 49.67
CA ILE A 1049 -6.69 -0.63 49.73
C ILE A 1049 -5.75 -0.54 50.93
N LYS A 1050 -4.51 -0.07 50.70
CA LYS A 1050 -3.49 0.17 51.71
C LYS A 1050 -3.09 1.64 51.73
N TYR A 1051 -2.48 2.09 52.81
CA TYR A 1051 -2.02 3.47 53.00
C TYR A 1051 -0.52 3.51 53.22
N VAL A 1052 0.15 4.50 52.65
CA VAL A 1052 1.59 4.73 52.84
C VAL A 1052 1.73 5.97 53.68
N GLY A 1053 2.42 5.85 54.83
CA GLY A 1053 2.68 6.98 55.72
C GLY A 1053 3.84 7.87 55.25
N PHE A 1054 4.04 8.98 55.94
CA PHE A 1054 5.19 9.87 55.70
C PHE A 1054 6.54 9.26 56.12
N ASP A 1055 6.50 8.13 56.82
CA ASP A 1055 7.64 7.27 57.11
C ASP A 1055 7.88 6.21 56.01
N TYR A 1056 7.16 6.30 54.89
CA TYR A 1056 7.16 5.35 53.79
C TYR A 1056 6.67 3.94 54.17
N ALA A 1057 6.11 3.73 55.37
CA ALA A 1057 5.59 2.43 55.76
C ALA A 1057 4.23 2.17 55.09
N VAL A 1058 4.09 1.01 54.42
CA VAL A 1058 2.81 0.53 53.87
C VAL A 1058 1.99 -0.13 54.99
N ARG A 1059 0.74 0.30 55.15
CA ARG A 1059 -0.16 -0.07 56.25
C ARG A 1059 -1.49 -0.60 55.69
N ASP A 1060 -2.01 -1.64 56.33
CA ASP A 1060 -3.29 -2.26 55.93
C ASP A 1060 -4.53 -1.52 56.48
N GLU A 1061 -4.36 -0.65 57.48
CA GLU A 1061 -5.43 0.14 58.16
C GLU A 1061 -4.91 1.55 58.49
N LEU A 1062 -5.82 2.52 58.65
CA LEU A 1062 -5.56 3.92 59.04
C LEU A 1062 -5.11 4.10 60.49
#